data_AF-A0A936MK69-F1
#
_entry.id   AF-A0A936MK69-F1
#
_cell.length_a   1.000
_cell.length_b   1.000
_cell.length_c   1.000
_cell.angle_alpha   90.00
_cell.angle_beta   90.00
_cell.angle_gamma   90.00
#
_symmetry.space_group_name_H-M   'P 1'
#
loop_
_entity.id
_entity.type
_entity.pdbx_description
1 polymer ?
#
loop_
_entity_poly.entity_id
_entity_poly.type
_entity_poly.pdbx_seq_one_letter_code
_entity_poly.pdbx_strand_id
1 'polypeptide(L)'
;MRALARRGRKRLFVPEVVQTSMMDCGPASLKALLGGFGVHVSYGRLREACQTDVDGTSIDTLEELAVELGLDAEQVMVPPEHILLGEAQLLPAITVVRLPGGLTHFVVAWNRMGGRVQVMDPASGRRWQDHAEFLQDLYLHTMPVPAAAFREFAESDAFLKPVDKRMRMLGASSTESKRLVTSALASDGWRNLAALEAGIRMVESLVDSGGVARGADAMRIVTSLYETYQKDPADELIPAHLFTARPAPPDENGDEQVYLRGAVLVRASGLKAIAEGDQVPAPRLSPEVAAAIAEKPVHPARELWHLLRQDGLLAPSILATALAMGALVRTIEIILIRGLLRVSDTLVVAEQRAAAVIALVIFFALALVFEWSLASGLLRLGRKLEMRLRMAFFRKIPRLGDRYFQSRPISDMAHRSHALHAIRELPTLGATILRSGCDLVITAGAIVWIDPKSAPLAALAAAIAIAGPMLLNGPLVEQDLRLRTHAGALVRFYLDALLGLVPIRAHAAERSIRREHESLLVEWVLAHRTLVRTSVTTEAVMGLAGFGIAVFILAGALGRGVPLGQAILLLYWALGMPIIGQTLAQTAREYPNQRNTTLRLLEPLGAVEETTADATEKANGASDAPAGHGVRIELDGVQVKAGGHVIIDEATLAIEAGSHVAIVGPSGAGKSSLVGLLLGWHKPTTGNVLVDGMPLDGERLDRLRKETVWLDPAVQLWNRSFLDNVRYGSDGKSPPLAGIVEDADLFGLLERLPEGQATVLGEGGALVSGGEGQRVRFARALHKADARLVILDEPFRGLDRDKRRECSTRARRRFARATFLCITHDVGETRDFDRVLVIEGGRIVEDASPHELENRPESRYRALLDAEEALRRDLWAHPSFRRMRVDRGKLAENAERGAP
;
A
#
# COMPACT_ATOMS: atom_id res chain seq x y z
N MET A 1 -2.42 -17.46 25.41
CA MET A 1 -3.50 -16.60 25.94
C MET A 1 -3.32 -16.16 27.40
N ARG A 2 -2.96 -17.03 28.37
CA ARG A 2 -2.77 -16.61 29.80
C ARG A 2 -1.72 -15.51 30.06
N ALA A 3 -0.75 -15.31 29.16
CA ALA A 3 0.24 -14.23 29.26
C ALA A 3 -0.25 -12.85 28.74
N LEU A 4 -1.33 -12.81 27.95
CA LEU A 4 -1.91 -11.56 27.41
C LEU A 4 -2.82 -10.85 28.43
N ALA A 5 -3.50 -11.62 29.29
CA ALA A 5 -4.48 -11.11 30.25
C ALA A 5 -3.91 -10.17 31.33
N ARG A 6 -2.59 -10.22 31.60
CA ARG A 6 -1.94 -9.42 32.67
C ARG A 6 -1.44 -8.03 32.24
N ARG A 7 -1.68 -7.58 31.00
CA ARG A 7 -1.15 -6.32 30.43
C ARG A 7 -2.18 -5.35 29.84
N GLY A 8 -3.47 -5.53 30.11
CA GLY A 8 -4.58 -4.78 29.47
C GLY A 8 -4.78 -3.31 29.86
N ARG A 9 -3.72 -2.51 30.01
CA ARG A 9 -3.86 -1.03 30.12
C ARG A 9 -3.49 -0.39 28.78
N LYS A 10 -4.45 0.35 28.21
CA LYS A 10 -4.26 1.26 27.07
C LYS A 10 -2.98 2.07 27.28
N ARG A 11 -2.03 1.99 26.33
CA ARG A 11 -0.80 2.80 26.38
C ARG A 11 -1.14 4.29 26.26
N LEU A 12 -0.33 5.15 26.88
CA LEU A 12 -0.49 6.61 26.77
C LEU A 12 -0.31 7.09 25.32
N PHE A 13 0.61 6.46 24.58
CA PHE A 13 0.89 6.74 23.18
C PHE A 13 0.58 5.52 22.33
N VAL A 14 -0.10 5.75 21.22
CA VAL A 14 -0.26 4.76 20.15
C VAL A 14 1.11 4.35 19.60
N PRO A 15 1.39 3.03 19.44
CA PRO A 15 2.59 2.55 18.77
C PRO A 15 2.66 3.04 17.34
N GLU A 16 3.88 3.33 16.89
CA GLU A 16 4.10 3.82 15.54
C GLU A 16 4.24 2.64 14.56
N VAL A 17 3.27 2.53 13.66
CA VAL A 17 3.23 1.53 12.58
C VAL A 17 3.07 2.24 11.24
N VAL A 18 4.12 2.23 10.43
CA VAL A 18 4.13 2.87 9.11
C VAL A 18 3.82 1.82 8.04
N GLN A 19 2.90 2.15 7.14
CA GLN A 19 2.48 1.28 6.05
C GLN A 19 3.61 1.07 5.03
N THR A 20 3.72 -0.15 4.51
CA THR A 20 4.70 -0.47 3.47
C THR A 20 4.13 -0.28 2.07
N SER A 21 2.81 -0.31 1.90
CA SER A 21 2.12 0.00 0.64
C SER A 21 1.04 1.04 0.88
N MET A 22 0.64 1.75 -0.19
CA MET A 22 -0.46 2.73 -0.11
C MET A 22 -1.80 2.07 0.23
N MET A 23 -1.97 0.78 -0.11
CA MET A 23 -3.21 0.03 0.15
C MET A 23 -3.33 -0.48 1.60
N ASP A 24 -2.28 -0.35 2.41
CA ASP A 24 -2.19 -0.99 3.73
C ASP A 24 -2.64 -0.12 4.90
N CYS A 25 -3.32 0.99 4.64
CA CYS A 25 -3.73 1.89 5.71
C CYS A 25 -4.61 1.19 6.76
N GLY A 26 -5.46 0.26 6.34
CA GLY A 26 -6.28 -0.59 7.22
C GLY A 26 -5.44 -1.51 8.13
N PRO A 27 -4.67 -2.48 7.58
CA PRO A 27 -3.83 -3.38 8.36
C PRO A 27 -2.84 -2.65 9.27
N ALA A 28 -2.24 -1.55 8.79
CA ALA A 28 -1.34 -0.73 9.59
C ALA A 28 -2.07 -0.08 10.78
N SER A 29 -3.27 0.46 10.56
CA SER A 29 -4.12 1.04 11.61
C SER A 29 -4.52 0.00 12.64
N LEU A 30 -4.95 -1.19 12.19
CA LEU A 30 -5.31 -2.29 13.09
C LEU A 30 -4.11 -2.76 13.92
N LYS A 31 -2.93 -2.90 13.31
CA LYS A 31 -1.70 -3.24 14.05
C LYS A 31 -1.34 -2.18 15.09
N ALA A 32 -1.50 -0.89 14.76
CA ALA A 32 -1.26 0.20 15.70
C ALA A 32 -2.24 0.16 16.89
N LEU A 33 -3.53 -0.04 16.60
CA LEU A 33 -4.59 -0.19 17.60
C LEU A 33 -4.28 -1.37 18.54
N LEU A 34 -4.06 -2.57 17.99
CA LEU A 34 -3.71 -3.80 18.72
C LEU A 34 -2.47 -3.64 19.60
N GLY A 35 -1.40 -3.08 19.03
CA GLY A 35 -0.15 -2.84 19.76
C GLY A 35 -0.33 -1.87 20.94
N GLY A 36 -1.28 -0.93 20.82
CA GLY A 36 -1.61 0.02 21.87
C GLY A 36 -2.32 -0.62 23.07
N PHE A 37 -2.98 -1.76 22.87
CA PHE A 37 -3.50 -2.65 23.91
C PHE A 37 -2.52 -3.78 24.29
N GLY A 38 -1.34 -3.82 23.69
CA GLY A 38 -0.28 -4.80 23.99
C GLY A 38 -0.40 -6.12 23.24
N VAL A 39 -1.26 -6.19 22.21
CA VAL A 39 -1.36 -7.34 21.30
C VAL A 39 -0.32 -7.17 20.18
N HIS A 40 0.56 -8.15 20.03
CA HIS A 40 1.62 -8.12 19.02
C HIS A 40 1.27 -9.04 17.85
N VAL A 41 1.27 -8.47 16.64
CA VAL A 41 1.01 -9.17 15.39
C VAL A 41 2.03 -8.78 14.31
N SER A 42 2.41 -9.74 13.48
CA SER A 42 3.21 -9.52 12.28
C SER A 42 2.42 -8.69 11.27
N TYR A 43 3.12 -7.75 10.63
CA TYR A 43 2.47 -6.84 9.68
C TYR A 43 2.08 -7.54 8.37
N GLY A 44 2.99 -8.33 7.80
CA GLY A 44 2.74 -9.02 6.52
C GLY A 44 1.57 -10.01 6.64
N ARG A 45 1.52 -10.76 7.74
CA ARG A 45 0.44 -11.72 8.01
C ARG A 45 -0.88 -11.06 8.38
N LEU A 46 -0.84 -9.96 9.12
CA LEU A 46 -2.07 -9.20 9.40
C LEU A 46 -2.65 -8.65 8.09
N ARG A 47 -1.81 -8.17 7.17
CA ARG A 47 -2.26 -7.75 5.84
C ARG A 47 -2.89 -8.89 5.05
N GLU A 48 -2.30 -10.09 5.07
CA GLU A 48 -2.90 -11.29 4.46
C GLU A 48 -4.28 -11.58 5.06
N ALA A 49 -4.38 -11.62 6.39
CA ALA A 49 -5.63 -11.86 7.11
C ALA A 49 -6.70 -10.78 6.82
N CYS A 50 -6.29 -9.51 6.67
CA CYS A 50 -7.15 -8.42 6.25
C CYS A 50 -7.67 -8.53 4.82
N GLN A 51 -7.20 -9.51 4.03
CA GLN A 51 -7.57 -9.71 2.62
C GLN A 51 -7.45 -8.42 1.80
N THR A 52 -6.47 -7.57 2.13
CA THR A 52 -6.29 -6.27 1.48
C THR A 52 -6.06 -6.46 -0.01
N ASP A 53 -6.89 -5.82 -0.84
CA ASP A 53 -6.80 -5.87 -2.30
C ASP A 53 -6.33 -4.50 -2.87
N VAL A 54 -6.33 -4.35 -4.20
CA VAL A 54 -6.04 -3.09 -4.92
C VAL A 54 -7.06 -1.98 -4.59
N ASP A 55 -8.24 -2.33 -4.06
CA ASP A 55 -9.24 -1.37 -3.58
C ASP A 55 -9.08 -1.02 -2.09
N GLY A 56 -8.17 -1.70 -1.38
CA GLY A 56 -7.87 -1.46 0.04
C GLY A 56 -8.42 -2.57 0.95
N THR A 57 -8.82 -2.20 2.16
CA THR A 57 -9.34 -3.15 3.17
C THR A 57 -10.72 -2.69 3.62
N SER A 58 -11.69 -3.62 3.69
CA SER A 58 -13.01 -3.30 4.24
C SER A 58 -12.91 -2.99 5.73
N ILE A 59 -13.68 -1.99 6.17
CA ILE A 59 -13.80 -1.65 7.59
C ILE A 59 -14.45 -2.79 8.40
N ASP A 60 -15.31 -3.59 7.78
CA ASP A 60 -15.94 -4.76 8.42
C ASP A 60 -14.90 -5.82 8.75
N THR A 61 -13.99 -6.10 7.80
CA THR A 61 -12.87 -7.02 8.02
C THR A 61 -11.95 -6.53 9.14
N LEU A 62 -11.77 -5.21 9.30
CA LEU A 62 -10.96 -4.66 10.40
C LEU A 62 -11.63 -4.90 11.76
N GLU A 63 -12.95 -4.77 11.85
CA GLU A 63 -13.72 -5.07 13.07
C GLU A 63 -13.66 -6.58 13.40
N GLU A 64 -14.00 -7.43 12.43
CA GLU A 64 -13.98 -8.89 12.60
C GLU A 64 -12.62 -9.38 13.11
N LEU A 65 -11.53 -8.92 12.50
CA LEU A 65 -10.17 -9.28 12.91
C LEU A 65 -9.79 -8.65 14.25
N ALA A 66 -10.22 -7.44 14.56
CA ALA A 66 -9.99 -6.84 15.87
C ALA A 66 -10.61 -7.71 16.98
N VAL A 67 -11.87 -8.15 16.78
CA VAL A 67 -12.59 -9.04 17.69
C VAL A 67 -11.93 -10.42 17.77
N GLU A 68 -11.55 -11.01 16.63
CA GLU A 68 -10.86 -12.31 16.58
C GLU A 68 -9.51 -12.28 17.31
N LEU A 69 -8.78 -11.16 17.21
CA LEU A 69 -7.51 -10.91 17.90
C LEU A 69 -7.66 -10.52 19.38
N GLY A 70 -8.89 -10.49 19.89
CA GLY A 70 -9.21 -10.34 21.31
C GLY A 70 -9.44 -8.91 21.79
N LEU A 71 -9.63 -7.95 20.87
CA LEU A 71 -10.16 -6.63 21.25
C LEU A 71 -11.67 -6.72 21.47
N ASP A 72 -12.16 -5.92 22.41
CA ASP A 72 -13.56 -5.53 22.46
C ASP A 72 -13.71 -4.32 21.53
N ALA A 73 -14.15 -4.59 20.29
CA ALA A 73 -14.24 -3.64 19.21
C ALA A 73 -15.61 -3.70 18.55
N GLU A 74 -16.13 -2.55 18.16
CA GLU A 74 -17.39 -2.44 17.44
C GLU A 74 -17.31 -1.34 16.38
N GLN A 75 -17.98 -1.55 15.25
CA GLN A 75 -18.19 -0.53 14.24
C GLN A 75 -19.37 0.38 14.62
N VAL A 76 -19.16 1.69 14.54
CA VAL A 76 -20.20 2.70 14.81
C VAL A 76 -20.17 3.81 13.77
N MET A 77 -21.35 4.36 13.46
CA MET A 77 -21.49 5.55 12.63
C MET A 77 -22.07 6.68 13.49
N VAL A 78 -21.31 7.77 13.63
CA VAL A 78 -21.67 8.87 14.55
C VAL A 78 -21.48 10.24 13.91
N PRO A 79 -22.21 11.27 14.38
CA PRO A 79 -21.88 12.67 14.12
C PRO A 79 -20.39 12.98 14.33
N PRO A 80 -19.70 13.67 13.39
CA PRO A 80 -18.28 13.98 13.53
C PRO A 80 -17.97 14.79 14.80
N GLU A 81 -18.87 15.67 15.21
CA GLU A 81 -18.75 16.51 16.40
C GLU A 81 -18.77 15.70 17.69
N HIS A 82 -19.31 14.46 17.67
CA HIS A 82 -19.38 13.59 18.85
C HIS A 82 -18.05 12.87 19.12
N ILE A 83 -17.19 12.68 18.11
CA ILE A 83 -15.98 11.85 18.19
C ILE A 83 -15.01 12.31 19.26
N LEU A 84 -14.83 13.63 19.39
CA LEU A 84 -13.84 14.22 20.29
C LEU A 84 -14.40 14.51 21.70
N LEU A 85 -15.70 14.29 21.91
CA LEU A 85 -16.35 14.49 23.21
C LEU A 85 -16.06 13.30 24.13
N GLY A 86 -15.58 13.59 25.35
CA GLY A 86 -15.23 12.54 26.32
C GLY A 86 -16.44 11.73 26.77
N GLU A 87 -17.62 12.35 26.72
CA GLU A 87 -18.91 11.79 27.03
C GLU A 87 -19.35 10.68 26.05
N ALA A 88 -18.87 10.72 24.79
CA ALA A 88 -19.17 9.71 23.78
C ALA A 88 -18.33 8.43 23.93
N GLN A 89 -17.19 8.50 24.65
CA GLN A 89 -16.26 7.37 24.89
C GLN A 89 -15.83 6.63 23.62
N LEU A 90 -15.63 7.35 22.52
CA LEU A 90 -15.33 6.77 21.21
C LEU A 90 -13.84 6.47 20.96
N LEU A 91 -12.91 7.02 21.76
CA LEU A 91 -11.47 6.87 21.54
C LEU A 91 -10.84 5.84 22.51
N PRO A 92 -9.98 4.93 22.03
CA PRO A 92 -9.35 4.91 20.71
C PRO A 92 -10.23 4.27 19.63
N ALA A 93 -10.14 4.80 18.40
CA ALA A 93 -10.84 4.26 17.24
C ALA A 93 -10.01 4.33 15.96
N ILE A 94 -10.24 3.38 15.05
CA ILE A 94 -9.86 3.50 13.65
C ILE A 94 -10.93 4.38 12.98
N THR A 95 -10.51 5.41 12.25
CA THR A 95 -11.38 6.39 11.60
C THR A 95 -10.98 6.56 10.15
N VAL A 96 -11.93 6.93 9.29
CA VAL A 96 -11.65 7.20 7.87
C VAL A 96 -11.50 8.71 7.65
N VAL A 97 -10.39 9.11 7.03
CA VAL A 97 -10.14 10.50 6.59
C VAL A 97 -10.07 10.58 5.07
N ARG A 98 -10.26 11.78 4.52
CA ARG A 98 -10.10 12.08 3.10
C ARG A 98 -8.74 12.73 2.89
N LEU A 99 -7.91 12.12 2.04
CA LEU A 99 -6.66 12.71 1.60
C LEU A 99 -6.92 13.83 0.57
N PRO A 100 -5.96 14.75 0.35
CA PRO A 100 -6.13 15.85 -0.62
C PRO A 100 -6.55 15.39 -2.03
N GLY A 101 -6.12 14.21 -2.46
CA GLY A 101 -6.51 13.61 -3.74
C GLY A 101 -7.92 12.96 -3.76
N GLY A 102 -8.76 13.19 -2.75
CA GLY A 102 -10.12 12.65 -2.66
C GLY A 102 -10.22 11.19 -2.19
N LEU A 103 -9.10 10.46 -2.17
CA LEU A 103 -9.02 9.07 -1.69
C LEU A 103 -9.28 8.99 -0.18
N THR A 104 -9.95 7.92 0.24
CA THR A 104 -10.15 7.58 1.65
C THR A 104 -8.88 6.95 2.23
N HIS A 105 -8.65 7.14 3.53
CA HIS A 105 -7.48 6.63 4.24
C HIS A 105 -7.82 6.33 5.70
N PHE A 106 -7.40 5.16 6.20
CA PHE A 106 -7.59 4.81 7.60
C PHE A 106 -6.52 5.43 8.48
N VAL A 107 -6.93 6.01 9.61
CA VAL A 107 -6.05 6.51 10.67
C VAL A 107 -6.56 6.05 12.03
N VAL A 108 -5.69 6.03 13.06
CA VAL A 108 -6.11 5.72 14.43
C VAL A 108 -6.16 6.99 15.26
N ALA A 109 -7.35 7.41 15.68
CA ALA A 109 -7.52 8.45 16.68
C ALA A 109 -7.36 7.81 18.07
N TRP A 110 -6.31 8.17 18.80
CA TRP A 110 -5.91 7.44 20.01
C TRP A 110 -6.36 8.10 21.31
N ASN A 111 -5.91 9.34 21.54
CA ASN A 111 -6.13 10.08 22.78
C ASN A 111 -6.34 11.57 22.46
N ARG A 112 -7.07 12.26 23.33
CA ARG A 112 -7.25 13.71 23.27
C ARG A 112 -6.49 14.38 24.40
N MET A 113 -5.79 15.48 24.12
CA MET A 113 -5.13 16.30 25.13
C MET A 113 -5.38 17.77 24.80
N GLY A 114 -6.20 18.45 25.60
CA GLY A 114 -6.64 19.82 25.32
C GLY A 114 -7.36 19.92 23.97
N GLY A 115 -6.99 20.91 23.16
CA GLY A 115 -7.47 21.15 21.79
C GLY A 115 -6.81 20.31 20.70
N ARG A 116 -6.07 19.26 21.07
CA ARG A 116 -5.38 18.37 20.14
C ARG A 116 -5.80 16.91 20.29
N VAL A 117 -5.74 16.18 19.19
CA VAL A 117 -5.95 14.73 19.10
C VAL A 117 -4.67 14.05 18.63
N GLN A 118 -4.31 12.97 19.31
CA GLN A 118 -3.22 12.10 18.89
C GLN A 118 -3.74 11.18 17.79
N VAL A 119 -3.19 11.32 16.60
CA VAL A 119 -3.52 10.51 15.43
C VAL A 119 -2.31 9.66 15.07
N MET A 120 -2.49 8.35 14.95
CA MET A 120 -1.54 7.50 14.24
C MET A 120 -1.98 7.41 12.80
N ASP A 121 -1.22 8.03 11.90
CA ASP A 121 -1.44 7.93 10.48
C ASP A 121 -0.47 6.89 9.90
N PRO A 122 -0.97 5.76 9.37
CA PRO A 122 -0.15 4.74 8.73
C PRO A 122 0.83 5.26 7.67
N ALA A 123 0.50 6.31 6.93
CA ALA A 123 1.38 6.83 5.90
C ALA A 123 2.65 7.47 6.47
N SER A 124 2.57 7.95 7.72
CA SER A 124 3.38 9.09 8.12
C SER A 124 3.91 8.99 9.56
N GLY A 125 3.21 8.27 10.42
CA GLY A 125 3.58 8.02 11.80
C GLY A 125 2.60 8.65 12.80
N ARG A 126 3.03 8.74 14.05
CA ARG A 126 2.23 9.35 15.12
C ARG A 126 2.38 10.88 15.08
N ARG A 127 1.26 11.60 15.04
CA ARG A 127 1.19 13.06 15.06
C ARG A 127 0.17 13.58 16.06
N TRP A 128 0.26 14.88 16.36
CA TRP A 128 -0.74 15.61 17.14
C TRP A 128 -1.42 16.62 16.21
N GLN A 129 -2.71 16.45 16.01
CA GLN A 129 -3.50 17.29 15.11
C GLN A 129 -4.47 18.16 15.91
N ASP A 130 -4.71 19.39 15.44
CA ASP A 130 -5.70 20.27 16.06
C ASP A 130 -7.12 19.76 15.77
N HIS A 131 -8.06 19.97 16.70
CA HIS A 131 -9.42 19.38 16.62
C HIS A 131 -10.16 19.77 15.33
N ALA A 132 -10.13 21.05 14.96
CA ALA A 132 -10.83 21.53 13.78
C ALA A 132 -10.30 20.90 12.49
N GLU A 133 -8.97 20.74 12.39
CA GLU A 133 -8.34 20.12 11.23
C GLU A 133 -8.68 18.63 11.15
N PHE A 134 -8.63 17.91 12.28
CA PHE A 134 -9.03 16.49 12.31
C PHE A 134 -10.48 16.29 11.88
N LEU A 135 -11.41 17.13 12.36
CA LEU A 135 -12.82 17.04 11.98
C LEU A 135 -13.07 17.38 10.51
N GLN A 136 -12.28 18.28 9.92
CA GLN A 136 -12.33 18.60 8.48
C GLN A 136 -11.82 17.46 7.61
N ASP A 137 -10.78 16.76 8.09
CA ASP A 137 -10.19 15.62 7.38
C ASP A 137 -11.11 14.39 7.38
N LEU A 138 -12.07 14.28 8.31
CA LEU A 138 -12.94 13.09 8.42
C LEU A 138 -13.78 12.86 7.16
N TYR A 139 -13.79 11.61 6.70
CA TYR A 139 -14.69 11.18 5.66
C TYR A 139 -16.07 10.91 6.27
N LEU A 140 -17.07 11.65 5.79
CA LEU A 140 -18.47 11.47 6.17
C LEU A 140 -19.16 10.57 5.15
N HIS A 141 -19.63 9.42 5.64
CA HIS A 141 -20.41 8.48 4.86
C HIS A 141 -21.91 8.83 4.95
N THR A 142 -22.67 8.42 3.95
CA THR A 142 -24.14 8.52 3.95
C THR A 142 -24.70 7.19 3.48
N MET A 143 -25.55 6.56 4.30
CA MET A 143 -26.18 5.28 3.95
C MET A 143 -27.63 5.24 4.44
N PRO A 144 -28.52 4.49 3.74
CA PRO A 144 -29.85 4.21 4.26
C PRO A 144 -29.76 3.25 5.46
N VAL A 145 -30.50 3.57 6.52
CA VAL A 145 -30.68 2.70 7.69
C VAL A 145 -32.15 2.66 8.11
N PRO A 146 -32.64 1.57 8.71
CA PRO A 146 -34.01 1.52 9.21
C PRO A 146 -34.29 2.66 10.20
N ALA A 147 -35.41 3.36 10.03
CA ALA A 147 -35.78 4.50 10.88
C ALA A 147 -35.84 4.12 12.38
N ALA A 148 -36.27 2.90 12.67
CA ALA A 148 -36.29 2.34 14.02
C ALA A 148 -34.88 2.19 14.63
N ALA A 149 -33.90 1.73 13.85
CA ALA A 149 -32.51 1.58 14.30
C ALA A 149 -31.86 2.93 14.60
N PHE A 150 -32.12 3.95 13.76
CA PHE A 150 -31.66 5.31 14.05
C PHE A 150 -32.32 5.88 15.30
N ARG A 151 -33.63 5.63 15.50
CA ARG A 151 -34.33 6.06 16.72
C ARG A 151 -33.71 5.42 17.97
N GLU A 152 -33.48 4.12 17.97
CA GLU A 152 -32.82 3.41 19.08
C GLU A 152 -31.45 4.01 19.40
N PHE A 153 -30.65 4.31 18.37
CA PHE A 153 -29.38 5.01 18.55
C PHE A 153 -29.55 6.42 19.12
N ALA A 154 -30.51 7.20 18.61
CA ALA A 154 -30.74 8.58 19.04
C ALA A 154 -31.29 8.68 20.47
N GLU A 155 -31.94 7.62 20.97
CA GLU A 155 -32.41 7.49 22.36
C GLU A 155 -31.28 7.03 23.32
N SER A 156 -30.17 6.51 22.79
CA SER A 156 -29.07 6.00 23.58
C SER A 156 -28.28 7.10 24.29
N ASP A 157 -27.64 6.72 25.40
CA ASP A 157 -26.69 7.57 26.12
C ASP A 157 -25.51 8.04 25.24
N ALA A 158 -25.15 7.25 24.23
CA ALA A 158 -24.06 7.56 23.30
C ALA A 158 -24.40 8.74 22.37
N PHE A 159 -25.69 9.03 22.14
CA PHE A 159 -26.15 10.17 21.37
C PHE A 159 -26.55 11.35 22.28
N LEU A 160 -27.32 11.08 23.32
CA LEU A 160 -27.90 12.13 24.17
C LEU A 160 -26.88 12.87 25.04
N LYS A 161 -25.86 12.18 25.58
CA LYS A 161 -24.82 12.84 26.40
C LYS A 161 -23.97 13.82 25.60
N PRO A 162 -23.49 13.49 24.38
CA PRO A 162 -22.89 14.47 23.48
C PRO A 162 -23.77 15.67 23.15
N VAL A 163 -25.05 15.44 22.86
CA VAL A 163 -26.02 16.51 22.56
C VAL A 163 -26.19 17.46 23.75
N ASP A 164 -26.37 16.93 24.97
CA ASP A 164 -26.42 17.72 26.20
C ASP A 164 -25.12 18.51 26.44
N LYS A 165 -23.96 17.88 26.22
CA LYS A 165 -22.67 18.55 26.38
C LYS A 165 -22.52 19.73 25.41
N ARG A 166 -22.93 19.56 24.16
CA ARG A 166 -22.88 20.59 23.11
C ARG A 166 -23.78 21.78 23.44
N MET A 167 -25.03 21.51 23.87
CA MET A 167 -25.92 22.56 24.36
C MET A 167 -25.31 23.32 25.55
N ARG A 168 -24.67 22.62 26.50
CA ARG A 168 -23.97 23.28 27.63
C ARG A 168 -22.78 24.12 27.16
N MET A 169 -22.06 23.70 26.12
CA MET A 169 -20.97 24.50 25.51
C MET A 169 -21.48 25.76 24.81
N LEU A 170 -22.70 25.74 24.28
CA LEU A 170 -23.41 26.91 23.75
C LEU A 170 -23.94 27.84 24.85
N GLY A 171 -24.04 27.37 26.10
CA GLY A 171 -24.48 28.14 27.26
C GLY A 171 -25.81 27.70 27.88
N ALA A 172 -26.35 26.53 27.50
CA ALA A 172 -27.57 25.99 28.10
C ALA A 172 -27.41 25.69 29.59
N SER A 173 -28.45 26.01 30.37
CA SER A 173 -28.58 25.46 31.73
C SER A 173 -28.90 23.97 31.70
N SER A 174 -28.55 23.22 32.75
CA SER A 174 -28.88 21.79 32.83
C SER A 174 -30.38 21.51 32.78
N THR A 175 -31.22 22.44 33.24
CA THR A 175 -32.69 22.33 33.18
C THR A 175 -33.20 22.54 31.77
N GLU A 176 -32.66 23.53 31.05
CA GLU A 176 -33.06 23.87 29.68
C GLU A 176 -32.69 22.76 28.69
N SER A 177 -31.46 22.24 28.78
CA SER A 177 -31.00 21.10 27.98
C SER A 177 -31.90 19.86 28.20
N LYS A 178 -32.18 19.51 29.46
CA LYS A 178 -33.10 18.39 29.80
C LYS A 178 -34.49 18.60 29.24
N ARG A 179 -35.03 19.83 29.31
CA ARG A 179 -36.36 20.16 28.76
C ARG A 179 -36.42 19.91 27.25
N LEU A 180 -35.42 20.38 26.49
CA LEU A 180 -35.37 20.19 25.04
C LEU A 180 -35.21 18.72 24.65
N VAL A 181 -34.34 17.97 25.34
CA VAL A 181 -34.15 16.54 25.10
C VAL A 181 -35.43 15.75 25.42
N THR A 182 -36.08 16.03 26.55
CA THR A 182 -37.34 15.36 26.93
C THR A 182 -38.44 15.64 25.92
N SER A 183 -38.52 16.88 25.41
CA SER A 183 -39.46 17.27 24.35
C SER A 183 -39.19 16.50 23.06
N ALA A 184 -37.92 16.33 22.67
CA ALA A 184 -37.55 15.60 21.47
C ALA A 184 -37.82 14.09 21.57
N LEU A 185 -37.69 13.51 22.76
CA LEU A 185 -38.01 12.11 23.05
C LEU A 185 -39.52 11.84 23.14
N ALA A 186 -40.35 12.86 23.39
CA ALA A 186 -41.79 12.70 23.57
C ALA A 186 -42.55 12.39 22.27
N SER A 187 -41.93 12.60 21.10
CA SER A 187 -42.53 12.26 19.81
C SER A 187 -42.21 10.82 19.40
N ASP A 188 -43.18 10.14 18.79
CA ASP A 188 -43.03 8.77 18.26
C ASP A 188 -42.14 8.67 17.00
N GLY A 189 -41.49 9.75 16.57
CA GLY A 189 -40.66 9.79 15.36
C GLY A 189 -39.24 10.26 15.63
N TRP A 190 -38.32 9.85 14.75
CA TRP A 190 -36.89 10.22 14.80
C TRP A 190 -36.61 11.69 14.42
N ARG A 191 -37.55 12.36 13.75
CA ARG A 191 -37.37 13.69 13.13
C ARG A 191 -37.04 14.78 14.14
N ASN A 192 -37.67 14.77 15.31
CA ASN A 192 -37.45 15.80 16.33
C ASN A 192 -36.04 15.73 16.93
N LEU A 193 -35.50 14.52 17.12
CA LEU A 193 -34.12 14.33 17.58
C LEU A 193 -33.13 14.80 16.52
N ALA A 194 -33.37 14.46 15.25
CA ALA A 194 -32.54 14.93 14.14
C ALA A 194 -32.58 16.47 13.98
N ALA A 195 -33.75 17.09 14.16
CA ALA A 195 -33.92 18.53 14.06
C ALA A 195 -33.28 19.30 15.22
N LEU A 196 -33.40 18.79 16.46
CA LEU A 196 -32.72 19.38 17.62
C LEU A 196 -31.20 19.37 17.40
N GLU A 197 -30.65 18.24 16.95
CA GLU A 197 -29.22 18.08 16.69
C GLU A 197 -28.72 18.97 15.53
N ALA A 198 -29.48 19.06 14.44
CA ALA A 198 -29.17 19.93 13.31
C ALA A 198 -29.23 21.42 13.69
N GLY A 199 -30.20 21.80 14.52
CA GLY A 199 -30.33 23.16 15.06
C GLY A 199 -29.13 23.54 15.94
N ILE A 200 -28.65 22.61 16.78
CA ILE A 200 -27.44 22.80 17.58
C ILE A 200 -26.22 23.03 16.67
N ARG A 201 -26.03 22.19 15.63
CA ARG A 201 -24.93 22.38 14.65
C ARG A 201 -24.96 23.74 13.97
N MET A 202 -26.15 24.16 13.54
CA MET A 202 -26.34 25.45 12.86
C MET A 202 -25.90 26.59 13.77
N VAL A 203 -26.33 26.58 15.03
CA VAL A 203 -25.98 27.64 16.00
C VAL A 203 -24.51 27.59 16.40
N GLU A 204 -23.91 26.41 16.55
CA GLU A 204 -22.45 26.27 16.75
C GLU A 204 -21.67 26.94 15.61
N SER A 205 -22.06 26.69 14.34
CA SER A 205 -21.41 27.34 13.20
C SER A 205 -21.58 28.87 13.19
N LEU A 206 -22.73 29.38 13.64
CA LEU A 206 -22.98 30.83 13.76
C LEU A 206 -22.16 31.46 14.90
N VAL A 207 -22.02 30.74 16.01
CA VAL A 207 -21.20 31.16 17.15
C VAL A 207 -19.72 31.19 16.77
N ASP A 208 -19.21 30.14 16.11
CA ASP A 208 -17.80 30.02 15.77
C ASP A 208 -17.37 31.00 14.66
N SER A 209 -18.32 31.43 13.81
CA SER A 209 -18.12 32.53 12.85
C SER A 209 -18.32 33.92 13.45
N GLY A 210 -18.69 34.03 14.73
CA GLY A 210 -18.93 35.30 15.43
C GLY A 210 -20.25 35.98 15.10
N GLY A 211 -21.18 35.30 14.41
CA GLY A 211 -22.51 35.81 14.07
C GLY A 211 -23.49 35.84 15.25
N VAL A 212 -23.28 35.03 16.28
CA VAL A 212 -24.12 34.96 17.50
C VAL A 212 -23.24 34.84 18.74
N ALA A 213 -23.60 35.52 19.82
CA ALA A 213 -22.91 35.40 21.11
C ALA A 213 -23.26 34.08 21.82
N ARG A 214 -22.25 33.42 22.44
CA ARG A 214 -22.47 32.27 23.32
C ARG A 214 -23.30 32.69 24.54
N GLY A 215 -24.20 31.82 24.99
CA GLY A 215 -25.10 32.07 26.13
C GLY A 215 -26.57 32.00 25.74
N ALA A 216 -27.38 32.87 26.36
CA ALA A 216 -28.84 32.87 26.18
C ALA A 216 -29.27 33.13 24.72
N ASP A 217 -28.53 33.94 23.97
CA ASP A 217 -28.85 34.26 22.57
C ASP A 217 -28.75 33.03 21.66
N ALA A 218 -27.66 32.28 21.78
CA ALA A 218 -27.49 31.01 21.08
C ALA A 218 -28.61 30.01 21.42
N MET A 219 -28.94 29.86 22.71
CA MET A 219 -29.98 28.91 23.14
C MET A 219 -31.41 29.32 22.76
N ARG A 220 -31.70 30.63 22.69
CA ARG A 220 -32.95 31.13 22.13
C ARG A 220 -33.11 30.74 20.66
N ILE A 221 -32.03 30.82 19.87
CA ILE A 221 -32.06 30.43 18.45
C ILE A 221 -32.24 28.92 18.31
N VAL A 222 -31.49 28.09 19.07
CA VAL A 222 -31.66 26.62 19.06
C VAL A 222 -33.11 26.25 19.37
N THR A 223 -33.68 26.84 20.42
CA THR A 223 -35.06 26.59 20.84
C THR A 223 -36.06 27.03 19.76
N SER A 224 -35.86 28.22 19.18
CA SER A 224 -36.72 28.75 18.12
C SER A 224 -36.70 27.89 16.85
N LEU A 225 -35.52 27.44 16.42
CA LEU A 225 -35.38 26.56 15.25
C LEU A 225 -36.08 25.22 15.50
N TYR A 226 -35.88 24.63 16.68
CA TYR A 226 -36.49 23.37 17.06
C TYR A 226 -38.02 23.46 17.19
N GLU A 227 -38.55 24.49 17.86
CA GLU A 227 -39.99 24.71 18.01
C GLU A 227 -40.68 25.06 16.68
N THR A 228 -39.99 25.74 15.77
CA THR A 228 -40.52 26.05 14.43
C THR A 228 -40.60 24.78 13.58
N TYR A 229 -39.55 23.97 13.59
CA TYR A 229 -39.55 22.68 12.88
C TYR A 229 -40.64 21.73 13.38
N GLN A 230 -40.95 21.72 14.68
CA GLN A 230 -42.08 20.95 15.22
C GLN A 230 -43.43 21.38 14.66
N LYS A 231 -43.62 22.69 14.40
CA LYS A 231 -44.87 23.23 13.88
C LYS A 231 -45.00 22.99 12.37
N ASP A 232 -43.91 23.16 11.64
CA ASP A 232 -43.87 22.95 10.19
C ASP A 232 -42.53 22.31 9.77
N PRO A 233 -42.50 20.97 9.60
CA PRO A 233 -41.31 20.27 9.12
C PRO A 233 -40.92 20.57 7.67
N ALA A 234 -41.79 21.25 6.90
CA ALA A 234 -41.50 21.67 5.53
C ALA A 234 -40.75 23.02 5.47
N ASP A 235 -40.59 23.71 6.60
CA ASP A 235 -39.87 24.97 6.70
C ASP A 235 -38.35 24.75 6.60
N GLU A 236 -37.72 25.25 5.53
CA GLU A 236 -36.30 25.05 5.21
C GLU A 236 -35.35 25.97 6.00
N LEU A 237 -35.70 26.34 7.24
CA LEU A 237 -34.85 27.20 8.09
C LEU A 237 -33.51 26.54 8.45
N ILE A 238 -33.47 25.22 8.61
CA ILE A 238 -32.26 24.46 8.87
C ILE A 238 -31.74 23.88 7.55
N PRO A 239 -30.53 24.26 7.09
CA PRO A 239 -29.95 23.71 5.87
C PRO A 239 -29.87 22.19 5.88
N ALA A 240 -30.27 21.60 4.77
CA ALA A 240 -30.49 20.16 4.65
C ALA A 240 -29.21 19.31 4.81
N HIS A 241 -28.02 19.90 4.69
CA HIS A 241 -26.73 19.22 4.92
C HIS A 241 -26.35 19.14 6.40
N LEU A 242 -27.00 19.90 7.29
CA LEU A 242 -26.71 19.88 8.74
C LEU A 242 -27.44 18.77 9.48
N PHE A 243 -28.39 18.10 8.84
CA PHE A 243 -29.11 16.98 9.44
C PHE A 243 -28.25 15.72 9.47
N THR A 244 -28.19 15.08 10.65
CA THR A 244 -27.60 13.74 10.82
C THR A 244 -28.43 12.66 10.15
N ALA A 245 -29.76 12.75 10.20
CA ALA A 245 -30.67 11.80 9.57
C ALA A 245 -31.72 12.52 8.73
N ARG A 246 -32.08 11.94 7.58
CA ARG A 246 -33.08 12.48 6.65
C ARG A 246 -33.96 11.35 6.08
N PRO A 247 -35.17 11.64 5.59
CA PRO A 247 -36.02 10.60 5.02
C PRO A 247 -35.35 9.98 3.78
N ALA A 248 -35.34 8.64 3.70
CA ALA A 248 -34.92 7.89 2.52
C ALA A 248 -36.14 7.18 1.90
N PRO A 249 -36.07 6.77 0.61
CA PRO A 249 -37.08 5.89 0.03
C PRO A 249 -37.22 4.61 0.89
N PRO A 250 -38.44 4.09 1.08
CA PRO A 250 -38.63 2.83 1.79
C PRO A 250 -37.91 1.68 1.07
N ASP A 251 -37.56 0.65 1.81
CA ASP A 251 -36.88 -0.53 1.25
C ASP A 251 -37.84 -1.43 0.44
N GLU A 252 -37.32 -2.52 -0.11
CA GLU A 252 -38.11 -3.49 -0.91
C GLU A 252 -39.29 -4.10 -0.13
N ASN A 253 -39.22 -4.11 1.20
CA ASN A 253 -40.27 -4.60 2.10
C ASN A 253 -41.28 -3.52 2.51
N GLY A 254 -41.02 -2.25 2.15
CA GLY A 254 -41.86 -1.10 2.49
C GLY A 254 -41.56 -0.46 3.84
N ASP A 255 -40.47 -0.84 4.52
CA ASP A 255 -40.11 -0.29 5.83
C ASP A 255 -39.55 1.14 5.69
N GLU A 256 -39.83 2.01 6.68
CA GLU A 256 -39.34 3.39 6.68
C GLU A 256 -37.81 3.41 6.86
N GLN A 257 -37.12 4.05 5.91
CA GLN A 257 -35.68 4.20 5.90
C GLN A 257 -35.27 5.67 6.12
N VAL A 258 -34.10 5.89 6.71
CA VAL A 258 -33.47 7.20 6.84
C VAL A 258 -32.06 7.19 6.28
N TYR A 259 -31.68 8.23 5.54
CA TYR A 259 -30.28 8.47 5.20
C TYR A 259 -29.57 9.00 6.43
N LEU A 260 -28.71 8.19 7.03
CA LEU A 260 -27.82 8.57 8.11
C LEU A 260 -26.51 9.10 7.54
N ARG A 261 -26.08 10.28 7.99
CA ARG A 261 -24.81 10.93 7.63
C ARG A 261 -23.92 11.05 8.85
N GLY A 262 -22.71 10.51 8.78
CA GLY A 262 -21.79 10.45 9.91
C GLY A 262 -20.41 9.91 9.54
N ALA A 263 -19.49 9.97 10.49
CA ALA A 263 -18.18 9.34 10.37
C ALA A 263 -18.28 7.89 10.87
N VAL A 264 -17.71 6.97 10.10
CA VAL A 264 -17.66 5.53 10.43
C VAL A 264 -16.35 5.26 11.18
N LEU A 265 -16.46 4.53 12.29
CA LEU A 265 -15.36 4.27 13.22
C LEU A 265 -15.38 2.80 13.63
N VAL A 266 -14.21 2.21 13.88
CA VAL A 266 -14.09 0.98 14.67
C VAL A 266 -13.53 1.38 16.03
N ARG A 267 -14.40 1.49 17.04
CA ARG A 267 -13.99 1.86 18.40
C ARG A 267 -13.50 0.63 19.15
N ALA A 268 -12.48 0.80 20.01
CA ALA A 268 -12.00 -0.28 20.87
C ALA A 268 -12.08 0.13 22.35
N SER A 269 -12.94 -0.53 23.11
CA SER A 269 -13.16 -0.28 24.54
C SER A 269 -12.10 -0.97 25.43
N GLY A 270 -11.50 -2.07 24.97
CA GLY A 270 -10.53 -2.83 25.75
C GLY A 270 -10.13 -4.16 25.13
N LEU A 271 -9.59 -5.06 25.97
CA LEU A 271 -9.44 -6.48 25.63
C LEU A 271 -10.68 -7.23 26.10
N LYS A 272 -11.20 -8.12 25.26
CA LYS A 272 -12.38 -8.92 25.58
C LYS A 272 -12.10 -9.76 26.84
N ALA A 273 -12.91 -9.60 27.88
CA ALA A 273 -12.81 -10.40 29.09
C ALA A 273 -13.22 -11.84 28.77
N ILE A 274 -12.31 -12.80 28.93
CA ILE A 274 -12.68 -14.22 28.93
C ILE A 274 -13.37 -14.45 30.26
N ALA A 275 -14.71 -14.54 30.26
CA ALA A 275 -15.47 -14.87 31.45
C ALA A 275 -15.02 -16.25 31.96
N GLU A 276 -14.51 -16.31 33.20
CA GLU A 276 -14.24 -17.56 33.91
C GLU A 276 -15.59 -18.21 34.24
N GLY A 277 -16.14 -19.03 33.34
CA GLY A 277 -17.35 -19.79 33.64
C GLY A 277 -18.10 -20.36 32.45
N ASP A 278 -18.14 -19.69 31.30
CA ASP A 278 -18.80 -20.22 30.13
C ASP A 278 -17.82 -20.98 29.24
N GLN A 279 -18.15 -22.24 28.93
CA GLN A 279 -17.55 -23.01 27.84
C GLN A 279 -17.98 -22.41 26.49
N VAL A 280 -17.70 -21.14 26.23
CA VAL A 280 -17.68 -20.62 24.87
C VAL A 280 -16.42 -21.21 24.24
N PRO A 281 -16.51 -22.00 23.15
CA PRO A 281 -15.33 -22.49 22.47
C PRO A 281 -14.51 -21.27 22.10
N ALA A 282 -13.25 -21.22 22.56
CA ALA A 282 -12.32 -20.18 22.14
C ALA A 282 -12.44 -20.05 20.61
N PRO A 283 -12.64 -18.84 20.04
CA PRO A 283 -12.76 -18.71 18.60
C PRO A 283 -11.55 -19.40 17.99
N ARG A 284 -11.79 -20.42 17.16
CA ARG A 284 -10.72 -21.10 16.43
C ARG A 284 -10.12 -20.04 15.53
N LEU A 285 -9.02 -19.44 15.98
CA LEU A 285 -8.27 -18.46 15.22
C LEU A 285 -8.05 -19.04 13.83
N SER A 286 -8.36 -18.28 12.80
CA SER A 286 -8.04 -18.67 11.44
C SER A 286 -6.52 -18.95 11.35
N PRO A 287 -6.08 -19.92 10.53
CA PRO A 287 -4.67 -20.27 10.40
C PRO A 287 -3.77 -19.05 10.10
N GLU A 288 -4.28 -18.10 9.32
CA GLU A 288 -3.62 -16.85 8.96
C GLU A 288 -3.42 -15.93 10.18
N VAL A 289 -4.46 -15.77 11.02
CA VAL A 289 -4.41 -14.96 12.25
C VAL A 289 -3.51 -15.60 13.31
N ALA A 290 -3.55 -16.92 13.45
CA ALA A 290 -2.65 -17.65 14.34
C ALA A 290 -1.18 -17.49 13.92
N ALA A 291 -0.89 -17.57 12.62
CA ALA A 291 0.43 -17.33 12.06
C ALA A 291 0.89 -15.87 12.27
N ALA A 292 -0.03 -14.91 12.16
CA ALA A 292 0.27 -13.50 12.39
C ALA A 292 0.76 -13.21 13.81
N ILE A 293 0.23 -13.89 14.82
CA ILE A 293 0.66 -13.75 16.21
C ILE A 293 2.01 -14.45 16.46
N ALA A 294 2.24 -15.60 15.80
CA ALA A 294 3.42 -16.43 16.05
C ALA A 294 4.72 -15.88 15.42
N GLU A 295 4.62 -15.13 14.32
CA GLU A 295 5.78 -14.66 13.56
C GLU A 295 6.55 -13.52 14.28
N LYS A 296 7.88 -13.63 14.31
CA LYS A 296 8.76 -12.68 14.99
C LYS A 296 8.91 -11.38 14.18
N PRO A 297 8.96 -10.21 14.84
CA PRO A 297 9.15 -8.94 14.14
C PRO A 297 10.53 -8.87 13.46
N VAL A 298 10.55 -8.41 12.21
CA VAL A 298 11.79 -8.17 11.46
C VAL A 298 12.48 -6.92 11.98
N HIS A 299 13.78 -7.03 12.29
CA HIS A 299 14.61 -5.91 12.73
C HIS A 299 15.54 -5.46 11.59
N PRO A 300 15.31 -4.28 10.96
CA PRO A 300 16.05 -3.85 9.77
C PRO A 300 17.56 -3.82 9.95
N ALA A 301 18.02 -3.28 11.08
CA ALA A 301 19.45 -3.19 11.39
C ALA A 301 20.10 -4.58 11.48
N ARG A 302 19.38 -5.57 12.03
CA ARG A 302 19.87 -6.95 12.12
C ARG A 302 19.94 -7.61 10.75
N GLU A 303 18.95 -7.37 9.90
CA GLU A 303 18.91 -7.93 8.55
C GLU A 303 19.98 -7.33 7.65
N LEU A 304 20.13 -6.00 7.69
CA LEU A 304 21.23 -5.30 7.01
C LEU A 304 22.59 -5.74 7.52
N TRP A 305 22.75 -5.94 8.83
CA TRP A 305 24.00 -6.46 9.40
C TRP A 305 24.28 -7.89 8.94
N HIS A 306 23.25 -8.74 8.90
CA HIS A 306 23.37 -10.10 8.40
C HIS A 306 23.81 -10.11 6.93
N LEU A 307 23.18 -9.29 6.09
CA LEU A 307 23.58 -9.08 4.70
C LEU A 307 25.03 -8.61 4.64
N LEU A 308 25.43 -7.58 5.38
CA LEU A 308 26.80 -7.07 5.40
C LEU A 308 27.84 -8.14 5.80
N ARG A 309 27.50 -9.01 6.75
CA ARG A 309 28.41 -10.06 7.29
C ARG A 309 28.62 -11.24 6.35
N GLN A 310 27.80 -11.42 5.32
CA GLN A 310 27.92 -12.55 4.39
C GLN A 310 29.26 -12.62 3.61
N ASP A 311 29.98 -11.50 3.46
CA ASP A 311 31.33 -11.48 2.82
C ASP A 311 32.48 -11.44 3.85
N GLY A 312 32.19 -11.77 5.12
CA GLY A 312 33.14 -11.73 6.21
C GLY A 312 33.13 -10.41 7.00
N LEU A 313 33.83 -10.41 8.14
CA LEU A 313 33.86 -9.28 9.08
C LEU A 313 34.88 -8.18 8.71
N LEU A 314 35.73 -8.41 7.70
CA LEU A 314 36.85 -7.53 7.36
C LEU A 314 36.40 -6.14 6.89
N ALA A 315 35.41 -6.06 5.99
CA ALA A 315 34.93 -4.78 5.47
C ALA A 315 34.29 -3.89 6.56
N PRO A 316 33.34 -4.38 7.40
CA PRO A 316 32.81 -3.56 8.48
C PRO A 316 33.85 -3.26 9.57
N SER A 317 34.80 -4.16 9.86
CA SER A 317 35.86 -3.86 10.82
C SER A 317 36.83 -2.79 10.33
N ILE A 318 37.27 -2.86 9.07
CA ILE A 318 38.12 -1.82 8.44
C ILE A 318 37.42 -0.47 8.51
N LEU A 319 36.11 -0.44 8.26
CA LEU A 319 35.35 0.80 8.30
C LEU A 319 35.19 1.35 9.73
N ALA A 320 34.91 0.50 10.71
CA ALA A 320 34.85 0.91 12.11
C ALA A 320 36.20 1.46 12.59
N THR A 321 37.30 0.80 12.24
CA THR A 321 38.65 1.28 12.52
C THR A 321 38.95 2.61 11.83
N ALA A 322 38.53 2.78 10.57
CA ALA A 322 38.70 4.03 9.84
C ALA A 322 37.88 5.18 10.44
N LEU A 323 36.65 4.91 10.92
CA LEU A 323 35.85 5.92 11.63
C LEU A 323 36.50 6.34 12.95
N ALA A 324 37.03 5.38 13.71
CA ALA A 324 37.76 5.66 14.94
C ALA A 324 39.06 6.46 14.68
N MET A 325 39.80 6.10 13.63
CA MET A 325 40.98 6.84 13.20
C MET A 325 40.63 8.26 12.72
N GLY A 326 39.48 8.46 12.07
CA GLY A 326 39.00 9.81 11.72
C GLY A 326 38.76 10.69 12.95
N ALA A 327 38.15 10.15 14.01
CA ALA A 327 38.00 10.86 15.28
C ALA A 327 39.36 11.19 15.94
N LEU A 328 40.34 10.28 15.83
CA LEU A 328 41.71 10.52 16.29
C LEU A 328 42.38 11.65 15.49
N VAL A 329 42.28 11.65 14.16
CA VAL A 329 42.82 12.71 13.29
C VAL A 329 42.23 14.06 13.69
N ARG A 330 40.92 14.14 13.95
CA ARG A 330 40.25 15.36 14.45
C ARG A 330 40.81 15.83 15.80
N THR A 331 41.07 14.89 16.71
CA THR A 331 41.65 15.19 18.02
C THR A 331 43.08 15.74 17.86
N ILE A 332 43.87 15.15 16.97
CA ILE A 332 45.24 15.60 16.68
C ILE A 332 45.21 16.99 16.02
N GLU A 333 44.31 17.24 15.08
CA GLU A 333 44.10 18.56 14.45
C GLU A 333 43.86 19.64 15.51
N ILE A 334 42.98 19.38 16.48
CA ILE A 334 42.68 20.27 17.61
C ILE A 334 43.93 20.59 18.44
N ILE A 335 44.73 19.57 18.75
CA ILE A 335 45.97 19.72 19.51
C ILE A 335 47.01 20.53 18.70
N LEU A 336 47.13 20.27 17.39
CA LEU A 336 48.07 20.93 16.50
C LEU A 336 47.73 22.41 16.30
N ILE A 337 46.45 22.76 16.10
CA ILE A 337 46.01 24.16 15.95
C ILE A 337 46.34 24.95 17.23
N ARG A 338 46.12 24.37 18.42
CA ARG A 338 46.53 24.98 19.70
C ARG A 338 48.05 25.13 19.81
N GLY A 339 48.80 24.12 19.40
CA GLY A 339 50.26 24.14 19.38
C GLY A 339 50.80 25.25 18.49
N LEU A 340 50.22 25.42 17.29
CA LEU A 340 50.62 26.45 16.31
C LEU A 340 50.48 27.87 16.87
N LEU A 341 49.44 28.14 17.67
CA LEU A 341 49.22 29.44 18.30
C LEU A 341 50.23 29.76 19.41
N ARG A 342 50.98 28.76 19.92
CA ARG A 342 52.09 28.94 20.87
C ARG A 342 53.46 28.90 20.20
N VAL A 343 53.53 28.34 18.99
CA VAL A 343 54.78 28.19 18.23
C VAL A 343 55.43 29.54 17.89
N SER A 344 54.64 30.60 17.69
CA SER A 344 55.17 31.96 17.48
C SER A 344 55.99 32.48 18.67
N ASP A 345 55.65 32.01 19.88
CA ASP A 345 56.23 32.48 21.13
C ASP A 345 57.45 31.65 21.55
N THR A 346 57.56 30.40 21.07
CA THR A 346 58.62 29.46 21.47
C THR A 346 59.68 29.17 20.41
N LEU A 347 59.35 29.24 19.11
CA LEU A 347 60.30 29.00 18.03
C LEU A 347 60.81 30.33 17.49
N VAL A 348 62.07 30.67 17.77
CA VAL A 348 62.71 31.94 17.35
C VAL A 348 63.39 31.82 15.98
N VAL A 349 63.83 30.62 15.61
CA VAL A 349 64.59 30.35 14.38
C VAL A 349 63.66 30.15 13.16
N ALA A 350 63.94 30.83 12.05
CA ALA A 350 63.12 30.78 10.83
C ALA A 350 63.00 29.36 10.24
N GLU A 351 64.08 28.58 10.27
CA GLU A 351 64.09 27.19 9.78
C GLU A 351 63.14 26.28 10.58
N GLN A 352 63.09 26.45 11.90
CA GLN A 352 62.19 25.68 12.77
C GLN A 352 60.72 26.04 12.54
N ARG A 353 60.43 27.32 12.26
CA ARG A 353 59.08 27.78 11.89
C ARG A 353 58.66 27.20 10.53
N ALA A 354 59.55 27.23 9.54
CA ALA A 354 59.29 26.64 8.23
C ALA A 354 59.04 25.13 8.32
N ALA A 355 59.84 24.40 9.10
CA ALA A 355 59.66 22.97 9.31
C ALA A 355 58.32 22.64 10.00
N ALA A 356 57.90 23.41 11.00
CA ALA A 356 56.62 23.22 11.68
C ALA A 356 55.43 23.46 10.75
N VAL A 357 55.49 24.50 9.89
CA VAL A 357 54.46 24.77 8.88
C VAL A 357 54.41 23.65 7.84
N ILE A 358 55.55 23.16 7.35
CA ILE A 358 55.62 22.04 6.40
C ILE A 358 55.02 20.78 7.03
N ALA A 359 55.36 20.45 8.28
CA ALA A 359 54.80 19.30 9.00
C ALA A 359 53.27 19.40 9.14
N LEU A 360 52.75 20.60 9.40
CA LEU A 360 51.31 20.86 9.47
C LEU A 360 50.62 20.68 8.11
N VAL A 361 51.22 21.19 7.04
CA VAL A 361 50.72 21.01 5.66
C VAL A 361 50.71 19.52 5.29
N ILE A 362 51.76 18.77 5.62
CA ILE A 362 51.84 17.32 5.41
C ILE A 362 50.75 16.61 6.22
N PHE A 363 50.56 16.97 7.49
CA PHE A 363 49.50 16.40 8.33
C PHE A 363 48.11 16.61 7.71
N PHE A 364 47.77 17.84 7.29
CA PHE A 364 46.49 18.13 6.64
C PHE A 364 46.34 17.41 5.30
N ALA A 365 47.40 17.29 4.51
CA ALA A 365 47.38 16.52 3.26
C ALA A 365 47.10 15.02 3.52
N LEU A 366 47.75 14.43 4.53
CA LEU A 366 47.51 13.04 4.93
C LEU A 366 46.10 12.85 5.49
N ALA A 367 45.61 13.79 6.31
CA ALA A 367 44.23 13.78 6.81
C ALA A 367 43.21 13.83 5.65
N LEU A 368 43.46 14.64 4.61
CA LEU A 368 42.61 14.71 3.43
C LEU A 368 42.61 13.39 2.63
N VAL A 369 43.77 12.76 2.44
CA VAL A 369 43.87 11.44 1.79
C VAL A 369 43.13 10.37 2.59
N PHE A 370 43.21 10.44 3.91
CA PHE A 370 42.48 9.56 4.81
C PHE A 370 40.95 9.75 4.71
N GLU A 371 40.48 10.99 4.77
CA GLU A 371 39.07 11.38 4.57
C GLU A 371 38.55 10.87 3.21
N TRP A 372 39.31 11.08 2.15
CA TRP A 372 38.95 10.63 0.81
C TRP A 372 38.85 9.09 0.74
N SER A 373 39.77 8.39 1.39
CA SER A 373 39.76 6.92 1.46
C SER A 373 38.55 6.39 2.24
N LEU A 374 38.23 7.02 3.37
CA LEU A 374 37.06 6.69 4.20
C LEU A 374 35.75 6.92 3.42
N ALA A 375 35.59 8.10 2.83
CA ALA A 375 34.42 8.44 2.01
C ALA A 375 34.24 7.47 0.83
N SER A 376 35.33 7.14 0.13
CA SER A 376 35.31 6.17 -0.97
C SER A 376 34.99 4.75 -0.50
N GLY A 377 35.42 4.36 0.70
CA GLY A 377 35.06 3.10 1.35
C GLY A 377 33.56 3.01 1.65
N LEU A 378 32.99 4.06 2.25
CA LEU A 378 31.56 4.16 2.55
C LEU A 378 30.69 4.06 1.29
N LEU A 379 31.05 4.79 0.22
CA LEU A 379 30.33 4.74 -1.06
C LEU A 379 30.41 3.37 -1.74
N ARG A 380 31.54 2.66 -1.60
CA ARG A 380 31.68 1.27 -2.09
C ARG A 380 30.80 0.30 -1.30
N LEU A 381 30.75 0.46 0.02
CA LEU A 381 29.90 -0.37 0.88
C LEU A 381 28.41 -0.19 0.55
N GLY A 382 27.96 1.04 0.34
CA GLY A 382 26.59 1.35 -0.08
C GLY A 382 26.21 0.66 -1.40
N ARG A 383 27.07 0.75 -2.42
CA ARG A 383 26.85 0.06 -3.71
C ARG A 383 26.81 -1.45 -3.58
N LYS A 384 27.65 -2.02 -2.72
CA LYS A 384 27.67 -3.46 -2.46
C LYS A 384 26.38 -3.96 -1.81
N LEU A 385 25.84 -3.18 -0.88
CA LEU A 385 24.56 -3.45 -0.22
C LEU A 385 23.40 -3.38 -1.23
N GLU A 386 23.38 -2.35 -2.08
CA GLU A 386 22.39 -2.21 -3.16
C GLU A 386 22.39 -3.42 -4.10
N MET A 387 23.54 -3.83 -4.64
CA MET A 387 23.65 -4.96 -5.57
C MET A 387 23.12 -6.26 -4.96
N ARG A 388 23.40 -6.51 -3.68
CA ARG A 388 22.93 -7.71 -2.98
C ARG A 388 21.43 -7.73 -2.82
N LEU A 389 20.84 -6.60 -2.46
CA LEU A 389 19.38 -6.50 -2.36
C LEU A 389 18.71 -6.63 -3.72
N ARG A 390 19.30 -6.07 -4.79
CA ARG A 390 18.83 -6.28 -6.17
C ARG A 390 18.83 -7.77 -6.54
N MET A 391 19.90 -8.51 -6.20
CA MET A 391 19.96 -9.96 -6.43
C MET A 391 18.99 -10.75 -5.56
N ALA A 392 18.78 -10.34 -4.31
CA ALA A 392 17.79 -10.95 -3.42
C ALA A 392 16.37 -10.76 -3.96
N PHE A 393 16.02 -9.56 -4.41
CA PHE A 393 14.75 -9.26 -5.09
C PHE A 393 14.57 -10.09 -6.35
N PHE A 394 15.59 -10.15 -7.21
CA PHE A 394 15.56 -10.92 -8.45
C PHE A 394 15.24 -12.41 -8.21
N ARG A 395 15.79 -13.00 -7.14
CA ARG A 395 15.52 -14.40 -6.78
C ARG A 395 14.19 -14.59 -6.06
N LYS A 396 13.76 -13.60 -5.26
CA LYS A 396 12.57 -13.70 -4.42
C LYS A 396 11.28 -13.45 -5.19
N ILE A 397 11.21 -12.38 -5.99
CA ILE A 397 10.00 -11.94 -6.70
C ILE A 397 9.30 -13.09 -7.44
N PRO A 398 9.99 -13.92 -8.25
CA PRO A 398 9.33 -15.01 -8.97
C PRO A 398 8.79 -16.16 -8.10
N ARG A 399 9.12 -16.19 -6.80
CA ARG A 399 8.72 -17.23 -5.85
C ARG A 399 7.64 -16.78 -4.86
N LEU A 400 7.29 -15.50 -4.91
CA LEU A 400 6.16 -14.96 -4.14
C LEU A 400 4.87 -15.45 -4.81
N GLY A 401 3.93 -15.94 -4.01
CA GLY A 401 2.64 -16.41 -4.52
C GLY A 401 1.78 -15.26 -5.06
N ASP A 402 0.83 -15.57 -5.94
CA ASP A 402 0.09 -14.56 -6.70
C ASP A 402 -0.81 -13.66 -5.85
N ARG A 403 -1.35 -14.15 -4.72
CA ARG A 403 -2.08 -13.31 -3.75
C ARG A 403 -1.25 -12.10 -3.28
N TYR A 404 0.08 -12.25 -3.21
CA TYR A 404 0.98 -11.15 -2.87
C TYR A 404 0.95 -10.04 -3.94
N PHE A 405 0.87 -10.42 -5.23
CA PHE A 405 0.83 -9.49 -6.37
C PHE A 405 -0.57 -8.99 -6.70
N GLN A 406 -1.63 -9.77 -6.47
CA GLN A 406 -3.00 -9.29 -6.63
C GLN A 406 -3.30 -8.15 -5.66
N SER A 407 -2.85 -8.29 -4.41
CA SER A 407 -3.04 -7.26 -3.38
C SER A 407 -2.19 -5.99 -3.57
N ARG A 408 -1.21 -5.98 -4.48
CA ARG A 408 -0.24 -4.88 -4.63
C ARG A 408 -0.16 -4.42 -6.08
N PRO A 409 -0.34 -3.12 -6.37
CA PRO A 409 -0.11 -2.61 -7.72
C PRO A 409 1.29 -2.98 -8.24
N ILE A 410 1.37 -3.46 -9.48
CA ILE A 410 2.65 -3.78 -10.13
C ILE A 410 3.57 -2.54 -10.15
N SER A 411 3.00 -1.34 -10.27
CA SER A 411 3.72 -0.08 -10.18
C SER A 411 4.42 0.13 -8.83
N ASP A 412 3.84 -0.33 -7.70
CA ASP A 412 4.49 -0.29 -6.38
C ASP A 412 5.71 -1.23 -6.36
N MET A 413 5.58 -2.46 -6.85
CA MET A 413 6.69 -3.42 -6.89
C MET A 413 7.83 -2.98 -7.82
N ALA A 414 7.49 -2.38 -8.96
CA ALA A 414 8.45 -1.77 -9.86
C ALA A 414 9.18 -0.60 -9.19
N HIS A 415 8.43 0.29 -8.53
CA HIS A 415 9.01 1.41 -7.77
C HIS A 415 9.93 0.91 -6.66
N ARG A 416 9.55 -0.11 -5.87
CA ARG A 416 10.42 -0.70 -4.83
C ARG A 416 11.70 -1.26 -5.41
N SER A 417 11.61 -2.00 -6.51
CA SER A 417 12.77 -2.56 -7.21
C SER A 417 13.73 -1.48 -7.74
N HIS A 418 13.18 -0.34 -8.16
CA HIS A 418 13.97 0.83 -8.57
C HIS A 418 14.58 1.57 -7.36
N ALA A 419 13.79 1.78 -6.29
CA ALA A 419 14.13 2.52 -5.08
C ALA A 419 15.18 1.84 -4.19
N LEU A 420 15.65 0.63 -4.54
CA LEU A 420 16.77 -0.04 -3.87
C LEU A 420 18.05 0.81 -3.81
N HIS A 421 18.19 1.80 -4.70
CA HIS A 421 19.31 2.75 -4.68
C HIS A 421 19.34 3.60 -3.40
N ALA A 422 18.20 3.87 -2.74
CA ALA A 422 18.15 4.64 -1.50
C ALA A 422 18.98 4.00 -0.37
N ILE A 423 19.11 2.66 -0.39
CA ILE A 423 19.87 1.92 0.61
C ILE A 423 21.39 2.20 0.53
N ARG A 424 21.87 2.74 -0.59
CA ARG A 424 23.27 3.15 -0.77
C ARG A 424 23.70 4.21 0.24
N GLU A 425 22.77 5.02 0.75
CA GLU A 425 23.04 6.14 1.65
C GLU A 425 23.13 5.73 3.14
N LEU A 426 22.70 4.51 3.50
CA LEU A 426 22.69 4.06 4.89
C LEU A 426 24.08 4.02 5.53
N PRO A 427 25.15 3.50 4.89
CA PRO A 427 26.48 3.49 5.49
C PRO A 427 27.02 4.90 5.73
N THR A 428 26.79 5.81 4.78
CA THR A 428 27.19 7.22 4.91
C THR A 428 26.43 7.91 6.04
N LEU A 429 25.11 7.66 6.15
CA LEU A 429 24.27 8.19 7.23
C LEU A 429 24.76 7.71 8.60
N GLY A 430 25.01 6.40 8.75
CA GLY A 430 25.54 5.84 10.00
C GLY A 430 26.91 6.40 10.38
N ALA A 431 27.80 6.58 9.39
CA ALA A 431 29.10 7.21 9.58
C ALA A 431 28.99 8.67 10.02
N THR A 432 28.08 9.45 9.41
CA THR A 432 27.83 10.85 9.77
C THR A 432 27.31 10.97 11.20
N ILE A 433 26.36 10.13 11.64
CA ILE A 433 25.86 10.15 13.02
C ILE A 433 27.02 9.92 14.00
N LEU A 434 27.82 8.87 13.77
CA LEU A 434 28.92 8.53 14.66
C LEU A 434 29.98 9.64 14.69
N ARG A 435 30.36 10.14 13.50
CA ARG A 435 31.36 11.20 13.35
C ARG A 435 30.91 12.50 14.02
N SER A 436 29.71 12.99 13.72
CA SER A 436 29.20 14.24 14.29
C SER A 436 29.01 14.12 15.81
N GLY A 437 28.64 12.94 16.32
CA GLY A 437 28.59 12.67 17.76
C GLY A 437 29.98 12.76 18.40
N CYS A 438 30.99 12.13 17.81
CA CYS A 438 32.39 12.24 18.25
C CYS A 438 32.88 13.69 18.18
N ASP A 439 32.64 14.39 17.07
CA ASP A 439 33.03 15.78 16.87
C ASP A 439 32.41 16.69 17.95
N LEU A 440 31.15 16.47 18.32
CA LEU A 440 30.47 17.22 19.37
C LEU A 440 31.13 17.00 20.74
N VAL A 441 31.39 15.74 21.10
CA VAL A 441 32.02 15.38 22.38
C VAL A 441 33.45 15.94 22.47
N ILE A 442 34.22 15.79 21.39
CA ILE A 442 35.59 16.31 21.31
C ILE A 442 35.59 17.84 21.38
N THR A 443 34.69 18.52 20.66
CA THR A 443 34.58 19.99 20.66
C THR A 443 34.19 20.53 22.03
N ALA A 444 33.19 19.92 22.68
CA ALA A 444 32.80 20.30 24.05
C ALA A 444 33.95 20.06 25.04
N GLY A 445 34.62 18.91 24.96
CA GLY A 445 35.79 18.60 25.77
C GLY A 445 36.95 19.58 25.55
N ALA A 446 37.17 20.01 24.31
CA ALA A 446 38.20 20.98 23.96
C ALA A 446 37.91 22.37 24.55
N ILE A 447 36.65 22.81 24.56
CA ILE A 447 36.22 24.05 25.24
C ILE A 447 36.47 23.94 26.75
N VAL A 448 36.07 22.83 27.39
CA VAL A 448 36.31 22.59 28.83
C VAL A 448 37.81 22.52 29.14
N TRP A 449 38.62 21.95 28.25
CA TRP A 449 40.07 21.83 28.45
C TRP A 449 40.81 23.17 28.34
N ILE A 450 40.36 24.08 27.47
CA ILE A 450 40.92 25.44 27.43
C ILE A 450 40.42 26.26 28.62
N ASP A 451 39.14 26.13 28.93
CA ASP A 451 38.48 26.91 29.95
C ASP A 451 37.49 26.08 30.79
N PRO A 452 37.97 25.49 31.90
CA PRO A 452 37.15 24.64 32.77
C PRO A 452 35.93 25.35 33.36
N LYS A 453 35.96 26.68 33.52
CA LYS A 453 34.82 27.43 34.06
C LYS A 453 33.70 27.62 33.03
N SER A 454 33.97 27.42 31.75
CA SER A 454 32.96 27.41 30.68
C SER A 454 32.25 26.04 30.53
N ALA A 455 32.62 25.04 31.32
CA ALA A 455 32.01 23.70 31.30
C ALA A 455 30.46 23.66 31.31
N PRO A 456 29.74 24.40 32.17
CA PRO A 456 28.27 24.34 32.16
C PRO A 456 27.67 24.90 30.87
N LEU A 457 28.28 25.95 30.29
CA LEU A 457 27.83 26.54 29.03
C LEU A 457 28.16 25.63 27.83
N ALA A 458 29.32 24.97 27.84
CA ALA A 458 29.70 23.99 26.83
C ALA A 458 28.79 22.76 26.87
N ALA A 459 28.45 22.26 28.07
CA ALA A 459 27.51 21.17 28.25
C ALA A 459 26.08 21.57 27.81
N LEU A 460 25.65 22.80 28.12
CA LEU A 460 24.37 23.33 27.65
C LEU A 460 24.33 23.46 26.12
N ALA A 461 25.40 23.95 25.49
CA ALA A 461 25.52 24.02 24.04
C ALA A 461 25.43 22.63 23.40
N ALA A 462 26.13 21.63 23.96
CA ALA A 462 26.06 20.23 23.50
C ALA A 462 24.64 19.65 23.68
N ALA A 463 24.01 19.92 24.82
CA ALA A 463 22.65 19.47 25.10
C ALA A 463 21.64 20.09 24.14
N ILE A 464 21.76 21.39 23.83
CA ILE A 464 20.90 22.07 22.85
C ILE A 464 21.16 21.55 21.43
N ALA A 465 22.41 21.27 21.06
CA ALA A 465 22.78 20.68 19.79
C ALA A 465 22.14 19.30 19.56
N ILE A 466 21.90 18.51 20.62
CA ILE A 466 21.26 17.19 20.55
C ILE A 466 19.74 17.27 20.74
N ALA A 467 19.28 17.95 21.80
CA ALA A 467 17.88 17.95 22.22
C ALA A 467 17.03 18.98 21.47
N GLY A 468 17.61 20.13 21.09
CA GLY A 468 16.92 21.19 20.34
C GLY A 468 16.30 20.67 19.04
N PRO A 469 17.04 19.94 18.19
CA PRO A 469 16.49 19.32 17.00
C PRO A 469 15.34 18.37 17.30
N MET A 470 15.51 17.50 18.30
CA MET A 470 14.52 16.47 18.62
C MET A 470 13.18 17.06 19.10
N LEU A 471 13.23 18.18 19.83
CA LEU A 471 12.05 18.88 20.32
C LEU A 471 11.34 19.68 19.22
N LEU A 472 12.10 20.30 18.32
CA LEU A 472 11.56 21.14 17.24
C LEU A 472 11.24 20.34 15.95
N ASN A 473 11.52 19.04 15.91
CA ASN A 473 11.34 18.22 14.72
C ASN A 473 9.87 17.88 14.39
N GLY A 474 8.99 17.89 15.38
CA GLY A 474 7.56 17.51 15.21
C GLY A 474 6.88 18.15 13.99
N PRO A 475 6.83 19.49 13.90
CA PRO A 475 6.19 20.16 12.76
C PRO A 475 6.92 19.92 11.43
N LEU A 476 8.25 19.73 11.43
CA LEU A 476 9.01 19.46 10.21
C LEU A 476 8.68 18.11 9.60
N VAL A 477 8.63 17.07 10.44
CA VAL A 477 8.24 15.73 10.01
C VAL A 477 6.84 15.79 9.40
N GLU A 478 5.90 16.47 10.06
CA GLU A 478 4.54 16.63 9.54
C GLU A 478 4.50 17.31 8.16
N GLN A 479 5.25 18.39 7.97
CA GLN A 479 5.29 19.09 6.67
C GLN A 479 5.99 18.27 5.58
N ASP A 480 7.03 17.51 5.91
CA ASP A 480 7.71 16.61 4.96
C ASP A 480 6.75 15.51 4.49
N LEU A 481 5.89 15.02 5.38
CA LEU A 481 4.87 14.03 5.07
C LEU A 481 3.78 14.58 4.15
N ARG A 482 3.29 15.80 4.39
CA ARG A 482 2.35 16.48 3.48
C ARG A 482 2.97 16.63 2.09
N LEU A 483 4.21 17.10 2.01
CA LEU A 483 4.95 17.24 0.75
C LEU A 483 5.02 15.91 -0.03
N ARG A 484 5.39 14.82 0.64
CA ARG A 484 5.46 13.49 0.02
C ARG A 484 4.11 12.97 -0.45
N THR A 485 3.04 13.26 0.30
CA THR A 485 1.68 12.84 -0.05
C THR A 485 1.23 13.50 -1.36
N HIS A 486 1.43 14.82 -1.50
CA HIS A 486 1.15 15.55 -2.74
C HIS A 486 2.09 15.11 -3.88
N ALA A 487 3.37 14.85 -3.59
CA ALA A 487 4.31 14.34 -4.60
C ALA A 487 3.88 12.97 -5.14
N GLY A 488 3.42 12.07 -4.27
CA GLY A 488 2.89 10.77 -4.66
C GLY A 488 1.60 10.87 -5.48
N ALA A 489 0.74 11.85 -5.20
CA ALA A 489 -0.45 12.13 -6.00
C ALA A 489 -0.08 12.56 -7.44
N LEU A 490 0.92 13.45 -7.59
CA LEU A 490 1.43 13.86 -8.90
C LEU A 490 2.02 12.67 -9.69
N VAL A 491 2.79 11.79 -9.05
CA VAL A 491 3.36 10.60 -9.71
C VAL A 491 2.26 9.67 -10.24
N ARG A 492 1.21 9.41 -9.44
CA ARG A 492 0.07 8.61 -9.87
C ARG A 492 -0.65 9.26 -11.05
N PHE A 493 -0.97 10.54 -10.92
CA PHE A 493 -1.59 11.31 -11.99
C PHE A 493 -0.82 11.22 -13.31
N TYR A 494 0.51 11.35 -13.29
CA TYR A 494 1.31 11.22 -14.52
C TYR A 494 1.26 9.81 -15.11
N LEU A 495 1.28 8.77 -14.27
CA LEU A 495 1.16 7.39 -14.76
C LEU A 495 -0.20 7.18 -15.44
N ASP A 496 -1.29 7.59 -14.79
CA ASP A 496 -2.65 7.44 -15.30
C ASP A 496 -2.85 8.25 -16.59
N ALA A 497 -2.33 9.48 -16.63
CA ALA A 497 -2.37 10.32 -17.84
C ALA A 497 -1.56 9.72 -19.01
N LEU A 498 -0.44 9.05 -18.74
CA LEU A 498 0.36 8.37 -19.76
C LEU A 498 -0.32 7.10 -20.27
N LEU A 499 -0.93 6.30 -19.38
CA LEU A 499 -1.73 5.14 -19.76
C LEU A 499 -2.97 5.54 -20.57
N GLY A 500 -3.57 6.68 -20.23
CA GLY A 500 -4.75 7.25 -20.91
C GLY A 500 -4.42 8.20 -22.06
N LEU A 501 -3.18 8.25 -22.56
CA LEU A 501 -2.75 9.29 -23.50
C LEU A 501 -3.56 9.32 -24.81
N VAL A 502 -3.90 8.14 -25.35
CA VAL A 502 -4.68 8.04 -26.60
C VAL A 502 -6.12 8.57 -26.38
N PRO A 503 -6.88 8.09 -25.38
CA PRO A 503 -8.17 8.70 -25.02
C PRO A 503 -8.11 10.21 -24.79
N ILE A 504 -7.10 10.71 -24.06
CA ILE A 504 -6.95 12.14 -23.78
C ILE A 504 -6.86 12.95 -25.09
N ARG A 505 -6.05 12.49 -26.05
CA ARG A 505 -5.91 13.13 -27.36
C ARG A 505 -7.16 12.98 -28.23
N ALA A 506 -7.76 11.79 -28.25
CA ALA A 506 -8.94 11.50 -29.07
C ALA A 506 -10.16 12.31 -28.62
N HIS A 507 -10.31 12.55 -27.32
CA HIS A 507 -11.39 13.36 -26.75
C HIS A 507 -11.04 14.84 -26.59
N ALA A 508 -9.85 15.28 -26.98
CA ALA A 508 -9.33 16.64 -26.74
C ALA A 508 -9.52 17.10 -25.27
N ALA A 509 -9.26 16.18 -24.34
CA ALA A 509 -9.49 16.35 -22.92
C ALA A 509 -8.34 17.09 -22.20
N GLU A 510 -7.40 17.71 -22.94
CA GLU A 510 -6.18 18.29 -22.36
C GLU A 510 -6.48 19.39 -21.34
N ARG A 511 -7.58 20.14 -21.52
CA ARG A 511 -7.99 21.18 -20.56
C ARG A 511 -8.44 20.59 -19.22
N SER A 512 -9.13 19.46 -19.24
CA SER A 512 -9.60 18.80 -18.01
C SER A 512 -8.40 18.28 -17.22
N ILE A 513 -7.53 17.53 -17.90
CA ILE A 513 -6.30 16.96 -17.33
C ILE A 513 -5.37 18.07 -16.83
N ARG A 514 -5.23 19.18 -17.57
CA ARG A 514 -4.40 20.30 -17.13
C ARG A 514 -4.91 20.95 -15.85
N ARG A 515 -6.23 21.15 -15.69
CA ARG A 515 -6.81 21.73 -14.47
C ARG A 515 -6.55 20.86 -13.25
N GLU A 516 -6.71 19.55 -13.39
CA GLU A 516 -6.42 18.59 -12.31
C GLU A 516 -4.95 18.62 -11.93
N HIS A 517 -4.05 18.60 -12.92
CA HIS A 517 -2.61 18.73 -12.70
C HIS A 517 -2.26 20.06 -11.99
N GLU A 518 -2.80 21.19 -12.46
CA GLU A 518 -2.56 22.50 -11.85
C GLU A 518 -2.97 22.52 -10.38
N SER A 519 -4.11 21.92 -10.03
CA SER A 519 -4.56 21.80 -8.64
C SER A 519 -3.56 21.03 -7.77
N LEU A 520 -3.18 19.82 -8.21
CA LEU A 520 -2.20 18.99 -7.50
C LEU A 520 -0.83 19.67 -7.37
N LEU A 521 -0.41 20.39 -8.41
CA LEU A 521 0.86 21.10 -8.42
C LEU A 521 0.86 22.29 -7.45
N VAL A 522 -0.23 23.05 -7.38
CA VAL A 522 -0.38 24.16 -6.44
C VAL A 522 -0.29 23.66 -5.00
N GLU A 523 -1.01 22.59 -4.65
CA GLU A 523 -0.95 21.99 -3.32
C GLU A 523 0.47 21.51 -2.97
N TRP A 524 1.13 20.83 -3.90
CA TRP A 524 2.52 20.39 -3.74
C TRP A 524 3.47 21.58 -3.50
N VAL A 525 3.33 22.67 -4.26
CA VAL A 525 4.14 23.89 -4.08
C VAL A 525 3.87 24.54 -2.71
N LEU A 526 2.61 24.62 -2.27
CA LEU A 526 2.25 25.19 -0.97
C LEU A 526 2.81 24.35 0.18
N ALA A 527 2.71 23.03 0.10
CA ALA A 527 3.30 22.11 1.06
C ALA A 527 4.83 22.25 1.10
N HIS A 528 5.48 22.32 -0.07
CA HIS A 528 6.93 22.51 -0.17
C HIS A 528 7.38 23.83 0.45
N ARG A 529 6.70 24.94 0.13
CA ARG A 529 6.98 26.26 0.73
C ARG A 529 6.82 26.25 2.24
N THR A 530 5.80 25.56 2.75
CA THR A 530 5.56 25.46 4.19
C THR A 530 6.64 24.63 4.89
N LEU A 531 7.08 23.53 4.29
CA LEU A 531 8.21 22.73 4.79
C LEU A 531 9.49 23.56 4.82
N VAL A 532 9.85 24.22 3.71
CA VAL A 532 11.06 25.05 3.62
C VAL A 532 11.01 26.18 4.64
N ARG A 533 9.88 26.88 4.76
CA ARG A 533 9.69 27.93 5.77
C ARG A 533 9.91 27.40 7.17
N THR A 534 9.30 26.26 7.50
CA THR A 534 9.43 25.63 8.82
C THR A 534 10.87 25.16 9.08
N SER A 535 11.58 24.68 8.06
CA SER A 535 12.98 24.25 8.18
C SER A 535 13.89 25.44 8.45
N VAL A 536 13.75 26.51 7.67
CA VAL A 536 14.53 27.73 7.83
C VAL A 536 14.24 28.39 9.19
N THR A 537 12.99 28.45 9.65
CA THR A 537 12.68 29.03 10.97
C THR A 537 13.29 28.20 12.09
N THR A 538 13.22 26.86 12.00
CA THR A 538 13.83 25.96 12.98
C THR A 538 15.35 26.11 13.01
N GLU A 539 15.99 26.12 11.84
CA GLU A 539 17.44 26.30 11.70
C GLU A 539 17.89 27.68 12.19
N ALA A 540 17.12 28.73 11.93
CA ALA A 540 17.39 30.09 12.41
C ALA A 540 17.30 30.19 13.94
N VAL A 541 16.24 29.63 14.55
CA VAL A 541 16.07 29.61 16.02
C VAL A 541 17.23 28.86 16.68
N MET A 542 17.58 27.69 16.14
CA MET A 542 18.70 26.89 16.63
C MET A 542 20.06 27.59 16.45
N GLY A 543 20.27 28.21 15.28
CA GLY A 543 21.48 28.95 14.97
C GLY A 543 21.67 30.16 15.89
N LEU A 544 20.60 30.93 16.13
CA LEU A 544 20.63 32.07 17.05
C LEU A 544 20.88 31.64 18.49
N ALA A 545 20.23 30.57 18.96
CA ALA A 545 20.47 30.03 20.31
C ALA A 545 21.93 29.56 20.47
N GLY A 546 22.44 28.82 19.49
CA GLY A 546 23.82 28.35 19.48
C GLY A 546 24.85 29.48 19.43
N PHE A 547 24.63 30.48 18.58
CA PHE A 547 25.48 31.66 18.49
C PHE A 547 25.47 32.48 19.80
N GLY A 548 24.30 32.65 20.42
CA GLY A 548 24.19 33.31 21.72
C GLY A 548 25.04 32.64 22.79
N ILE A 549 25.02 31.31 22.88
CA ILE A 549 25.85 30.56 23.83
C ILE A 549 27.34 30.72 23.50
N ALA A 550 27.71 30.71 22.22
CA ALA A 550 29.09 30.94 21.81
C ALA A 550 29.61 32.32 22.26
N VAL A 551 28.78 33.36 22.12
CA VAL A 551 29.09 34.71 22.62
C VAL A 551 29.24 34.72 24.14
N PHE A 552 28.39 34.03 24.89
CA PHE A 552 28.50 33.94 26.36
C PHE A 552 29.78 33.23 26.81
N ILE A 553 30.17 32.14 26.13
CA ILE A 553 31.43 31.44 26.39
C ILE A 553 32.62 32.39 26.16
N LEU A 554 32.63 33.10 25.03
CA LEU A 554 33.71 34.03 24.71
C LEU A 554 33.78 35.23 25.67
N ALA A 555 32.65 35.88 25.95
CA ALA A 555 32.57 37.02 26.85
C ALA A 555 33.01 36.64 28.27
N GLY A 556 32.57 35.47 28.75
CA GLY A 556 32.99 34.92 30.03
C GLY A 556 34.50 34.65 30.09
N ALA A 557 35.08 34.10 29.01
CA ALA A 557 36.52 33.83 28.92
C ALA A 557 37.37 35.13 28.87
N LEU A 558 36.94 36.12 28.09
CA LEU A 558 37.61 37.43 28.00
C LEU A 558 37.55 38.19 29.34
N GLY A 559 36.40 38.18 30.02
CA GLY A 559 36.25 38.79 31.35
C GLY A 559 37.12 38.14 32.43
N ARG A 560 37.66 36.95 32.17
CA ARG A 560 38.58 36.21 33.05
C ARG A 560 40.05 36.32 32.62
N GLY A 561 40.36 37.14 31.61
CA GLY A 561 41.74 37.41 31.17
C GLY A 561 42.38 36.28 30.38
N VAL A 562 41.60 35.44 29.70
CA VAL A 562 42.14 34.37 28.84
C VAL A 562 42.96 34.99 27.68
N PRO A 563 44.18 34.47 27.36
CA PRO A 563 45.01 35.00 26.29
C PRO A 563 44.29 35.03 24.94
N LEU A 564 44.55 36.05 24.11
CA LEU A 564 43.87 36.27 22.84
C LEU A 564 43.89 35.04 21.92
N GLY A 565 45.02 34.33 21.81
CA GLY A 565 45.10 33.09 21.02
C GLY A 565 44.16 31.98 21.52
N GLN A 566 43.98 31.85 22.84
CA GLN A 566 43.04 30.89 23.41
C GLN A 566 41.58 31.35 23.25
N ALA A 567 41.32 32.66 23.31
CA ALA A 567 40.00 33.23 23.05
C ALA A 567 39.55 33.01 21.59
N ILE A 568 40.46 33.13 20.61
CA ILE A 568 40.18 32.83 19.20
C ILE A 568 39.82 31.34 19.02
N LEU A 569 40.53 30.45 19.70
CA LEU A 569 40.29 29.01 19.62
C LEU A 569 38.96 28.60 20.28
N LEU A 570 38.64 29.24 21.42
CA LEU A 570 37.31 29.12 22.05
C LEU A 570 36.20 29.60 21.11
N LEU A 571 36.38 30.73 20.43
CA LEU A 571 35.41 31.24 19.47
C LEU A 571 35.22 30.27 18.30
N TYR A 572 36.30 29.75 17.72
CA TYR A 572 36.24 28.78 16.61
C TYR A 572 35.41 27.53 16.98
N TRP A 573 35.68 26.92 18.13
CA TRP A 573 34.93 25.73 18.57
C TRP A 573 33.52 26.04 19.05
N ALA A 574 33.32 27.16 19.74
CA ALA A 574 32.00 27.57 20.17
C ALA A 574 31.08 27.86 18.98
N LEU A 575 31.59 28.42 17.87
CA LEU A 575 30.86 28.59 16.61
C LEU A 575 30.68 27.28 15.82
N GLY A 576 31.51 26.26 16.07
CA GLY A 576 31.38 24.94 15.47
C GLY A 576 30.24 24.10 16.06
N MET A 577 29.95 24.26 17.36
CA MET A 577 28.90 23.49 18.06
C MET A 577 27.50 23.61 17.42
N PRO A 578 27.01 24.80 17.03
CA PRO A 578 25.73 24.95 16.34
C PRO A 578 25.71 24.23 14.98
N ILE A 579 26.81 24.26 14.23
CA ILE A 579 26.92 23.60 12.93
C ILE A 579 26.85 22.08 13.10
N ILE A 580 27.60 21.52 14.04
CA ILE A 580 27.56 20.09 14.37
C ILE A 580 26.15 19.67 14.83
N GLY A 581 25.51 20.51 15.67
CA GLY A 581 24.12 20.32 16.09
C GLY A 581 23.14 20.32 14.92
N GLN A 582 23.29 21.22 13.95
CA GLN A 582 22.47 21.25 12.73
C GLN A 582 22.70 20.01 11.84
N THR A 583 23.93 19.53 11.71
CA THR A 583 24.20 18.28 10.98
C THR A 583 23.55 17.08 11.69
N LEU A 584 23.71 16.96 13.01
CA LEU A 584 23.03 15.93 13.81
C LEU A 584 21.51 16.03 13.70
N ALA A 585 20.97 17.24 13.69
CA ALA A 585 19.56 17.52 13.46
C ALA A 585 19.12 16.94 12.12
N GLN A 586 19.75 17.37 11.03
CA GLN A 586 19.43 16.93 9.67
C GLN A 586 19.49 15.40 9.55
N THR A 587 20.53 14.76 10.09
CA THR A 587 20.64 13.30 10.03
C THR A 587 19.61 12.58 10.90
N ALA A 588 19.29 13.13 12.09
CA ALA A 588 18.23 12.60 12.94
C ALA A 588 16.84 12.72 12.30
N ARG A 589 16.60 13.75 11.48
CA ARG A 589 15.38 13.91 10.67
C ARG A 589 15.29 12.87 9.55
N GLU A 590 16.41 12.54 8.94
CA GLU A 590 16.45 11.62 7.81
C GLU A 590 16.37 10.14 8.25
N TYR A 591 16.80 9.83 9.47
CA TYR A 591 16.82 8.45 9.98
C TYR A 591 15.45 7.75 9.98
N PRO A 592 14.34 8.33 10.49
CA PRO A 592 13.02 7.71 10.42
C PRO A 592 12.60 7.37 8.98
N ASN A 593 12.84 8.28 8.04
CA ASN A 593 12.53 8.07 6.62
C ASN A 593 13.33 6.90 6.04
N GLN A 594 14.64 6.90 6.25
CA GLN A 594 15.53 5.84 5.75
C GLN A 594 15.19 4.49 6.38
N ARG A 595 14.84 4.47 7.66
CA ARG A 595 14.34 3.28 8.36
C ARG A 595 13.04 2.75 7.75
N ASN A 596 12.06 3.63 7.50
CA ASN A 596 10.76 3.23 6.94
C ASN A 596 10.89 2.75 5.49
N THR A 597 11.71 3.44 4.69
CA THR A 597 12.05 3.01 3.32
C THR A 597 12.72 1.65 3.34
N THR A 598 13.68 1.44 4.23
CA THR A 598 14.34 0.13 4.40
C THR A 598 13.35 -0.96 4.80
N LEU A 599 12.44 -0.70 5.76
CA LEU A 599 11.40 -1.65 6.16
C LEU A 599 10.50 -2.04 4.98
N ARG A 600 10.08 -1.05 4.19
CA ARG A 600 9.27 -1.25 2.98
C ARG A 600 10.00 -2.07 1.90
N LEU A 601 11.31 -1.87 1.76
CA LEU A 601 12.14 -2.60 0.81
C LEU A 601 12.49 -4.01 1.32
N LEU A 602 12.53 -4.26 2.62
CA LEU A 602 12.78 -5.60 3.16
C LEU A 602 11.52 -6.46 3.25
N GLU A 603 10.33 -5.86 3.27
CA GLU A 603 9.06 -6.59 3.40
C GLU A 603 8.85 -7.70 2.35
N PRO A 604 9.08 -7.49 1.04
CA PRO A 604 8.96 -8.57 0.05
C PRO A 604 9.91 -9.75 0.29
N LEU A 605 11.07 -9.50 0.92
CA LEU A 605 12.05 -10.56 1.22
C LEU A 605 11.60 -11.45 2.39
N GLY A 606 10.83 -10.88 3.32
CA GLY A 606 10.23 -11.60 4.44
C GLY A 606 8.92 -12.31 4.10
N ALA A 607 8.32 -12.02 2.94
CA ALA A 607 7.10 -12.70 2.50
C ALA A 607 7.33 -14.20 2.24
N VAL A 608 6.29 -15.00 2.47
CA VAL A 608 6.34 -16.46 2.34
C VAL A 608 6.52 -16.84 0.88
N GLU A 609 7.45 -17.76 0.62
CA GLU A 609 7.59 -18.36 -0.71
C GLU A 609 6.56 -19.47 -0.87
N GLU A 610 5.92 -19.49 -2.03
CA GLU A 610 4.90 -20.48 -2.40
C GLU A 610 5.43 -21.92 -2.28
N THR A 611 6.74 -22.12 -2.47
CA THR A 611 7.43 -23.42 -2.39
C THR A 611 7.74 -23.91 -0.97
N THR A 612 7.69 -23.05 0.06
CA THR A 612 8.11 -23.40 1.44
C THR A 612 6.95 -23.52 2.43
N ALA A 613 5.78 -22.96 2.13
CA ALA A 613 4.65 -22.96 3.05
C ALA A 613 4.13 -24.38 3.36
N ASP A 614 4.15 -25.30 2.39
CA ASP A 614 3.57 -26.64 2.52
C ASP A 614 4.61 -27.74 2.78
N ALA A 615 5.91 -27.44 2.63
CA ALA A 615 6.98 -28.44 2.71
C ALA A 615 7.26 -28.95 4.13
N THR A 616 6.78 -28.27 5.18
CA THR A 616 7.24 -28.53 6.56
C THR A 616 6.41 -29.56 7.34
N GLU A 617 5.27 -30.04 6.83
CA GLU A 617 4.42 -30.98 7.61
C GLU A 617 4.15 -32.35 6.97
N LYS A 618 4.53 -32.63 5.71
CA LYS A 618 4.23 -33.94 5.08
C LYS A 618 5.36 -34.52 4.21
N ALA A 619 6.61 -34.32 4.59
CA ALA A 619 7.77 -34.86 3.86
C ALA A 619 8.00 -36.39 4.02
N ASN A 620 7.08 -37.14 4.64
CA ASN A 620 7.21 -38.60 4.75
C ASN A 620 6.02 -39.31 4.08
N GLY A 621 6.20 -39.60 2.79
CA GLY A 621 5.49 -40.65 2.07
C GLY A 621 4.73 -40.17 0.84
N ALA A 622 5.36 -40.26 -0.34
CA ALA A 622 4.71 -40.75 -1.55
C ALA A 622 5.71 -40.88 -2.73
N SER A 623 5.90 -42.14 -3.11
CA SER A 623 6.36 -42.70 -4.38
C SER A 623 6.19 -41.81 -5.64
N ASP A 624 7.29 -41.64 -6.37
CA ASP A 624 7.30 -41.30 -7.80
C ASP A 624 6.57 -42.39 -8.61
N ALA A 625 5.37 -42.09 -9.12
CA ALA A 625 4.78 -42.84 -10.22
C ALA A 625 5.15 -42.14 -11.55
N PRO A 626 5.43 -42.89 -12.64
CA PRO A 626 5.88 -42.31 -13.89
C PRO A 626 4.78 -41.46 -14.55
N ALA A 627 5.13 -40.22 -14.91
CA ALA A 627 4.24 -39.23 -15.49
C ALA A 627 3.65 -39.71 -16.84
N GLY A 628 2.32 -39.90 -16.87
CA GLY A 628 1.56 -40.09 -18.11
C GLY A 628 1.53 -38.81 -18.96
N HIS A 629 1.09 -38.91 -20.21
CA HIS A 629 1.09 -37.78 -21.16
C HIS A 629 0.10 -36.65 -20.86
N GLY A 630 -0.80 -36.83 -19.88
CA GLY A 630 -1.78 -35.84 -19.42
C GLY A 630 -1.82 -35.73 -17.89
N VAL A 631 -2.61 -34.78 -17.39
CA VAL A 631 -2.81 -34.50 -15.97
C VAL A 631 -4.25 -34.80 -15.57
N ARG A 632 -4.46 -35.58 -14.52
CA ARG A 632 -5.79 -35.79 -13.94
C ARG A 632 -6.08 -34.65 -12.95
N ILE A 633 -7.21 -33.97 -13.10
CA ILE A 633 -7.61 -32.82 -12.26
C ILE A 633 -8.89 -33.18 -11.52
N GLU A 634 -8.89 -33.03 -10.20
CA GLU A 634 -10.09 -33.21 -9.37
C GLU A 634 -10.28 -31.99 -8.45
N LEU A 635 -11.52 -31.50 -8.39
CA LEU A 635 -12.00 -30.51 -7.45
C LEU A 635 -13.04 -31.19 -6.56
N ASP A 636 -12.85 -31.11 -5.26
CA ASP A 636 -13.75 -31.68 -4.25
C ASP A 636 -14.30 -30.58 -3.36
N GLY A 637 -15.56 -30.16 -3.61
CA GLY A 637 -16.27 -29.15 -2.81
C GLY A 637 -15.53 -27.82 -2.68
N VAL A 638 -14.86 -27.37 -3.75
CA VAL A 638 -13.96 -26.22 -3.70
C VAL A 638 -14.74 -24.90 -3.65
N GLN A 639 -14.47 -24.10 -2.63
CA GLN A 639 -14.92 -22.70 -2.54
C GLN A 639 -13.72 -21.76 -2.57
N VAL A 640 -13.83 -20.66 -3.31
CA VAL A 640 -12.78 -19.63 -3.39
C VAL A 640 -13.38 -18.27 -3.08
N LYS A 641 -12.74 -17.54 -2.17
CA LYS A 641 -13.04 -16.15 -1.87
C LYS A 641 -11.92 -15.23 -2.35
N ALA A 642 -12.27 -14.11 -3.00
CA ALA A 642 -11.36 -13.04 -3.37
C ALA A 642 -12.00 -11.69 -3.05
N GLY A 643 -11.24 -10.79 -2.40
CA GLY A 643 -11.76 -9.48 -1.97
C GLY A 643 -13.00 -9.55 -1.07
N GLY A 644 -13.12 -10.60 -0.24
CA GLY A 644 -14.31 -10.83 0.60
C GLY A 644 -15.51 -11.49 -0.12
N HIS A 645 -15.48 -11.62 -1.45
CA HIS A 645 -16.57 -12.21 -2.24
C HIS A 645 -16.28 -13.64 -2.66
N VAL A 646 -17.30 -14.51 -2.67
CA VAL A 646 -17.19 -15.87 -3.21
C VAL A 646 -17.15 -15.79 -4.74
N ILE A 647 -16.05 -16.24 -5.35
CA ILE A 647 -15.85 -16.25 -6.81
C ILE A 647 -16.01 -17.64 -7.43
N ILE A 648 -15.85 -18.69 -6.62
CA ILE A 648 -16.15 -20.08 -6.97
C ILE A 648 -16.85 -20.69 -5.77
N ASP A 649 -17.98 -21.36 -6.00
CA ASP A 649 -18.86 -21.83 -4.95
C ASP A 649 -19.14 -23.33 -5.09
N GLU A 650 -18.66 -24.11 -4.11
CA GLU A 650 -18.81 -25.57 -4.01
C GLU A 650 -18.53 -26.35 -5.32
N ALA A 651 -17.50 -25.94 -6.07
CA ALA A 651 -17.16 -26.57 -7.33
C ALA A 651 -16.61 -28.00 -7.11
N THR A 652 -17.31 -28.98 -7.70
CA THR A 652 -16.88 -30.38 -7.75
C THR A 652 -16.74 -30.79 -9.20
N LEU A 653 -15.57 -31.31 -9.57
CA LEU A 653 -15.24 -31.60 -10.97
C LEU A 653 -14.15 -32.67 -11.04
N ALA A 654 -14.27 -33.61 -11.97
CA ALA A 654 -13.18 -34.54 -12.30
C ALA A 654 -12.90 -34.50 -13.81
N ILE A 655 -11.65 -34.21 -14.18
CA ILE A 655 -11.14 -34.23 -15.55
C ILE A 655 -10.07 -35.31 -15.64
N GLU A 656 -10.32 -36.32 -16.47
CA GLU A 656 -9.38 -37.42 -16.68
C GLU A 656 -8.19 -36.99 -17.53
N ALA A 657 -7.03 -37.61 -17.28
CA ALA A 657 -5.80 -37.30 -18.00
C ALA A 657 -5.95 -37.51 -19.51
N GLY A 658 -5.60 -36.49 -20.29
CA GLY A 658 -5.71 -36.50 -21.76
C GLY A 658 -7.08 -36.06 -22.29
N SER A 659 -8.00 -35.65 -21.42
CA SER A 659 -9.32 -35.15 -21.83
C SER A 659 -9.22 -33.76 -22.46
N HIS A 660 -10.03 -33.52 -23.50
CA HIS A 660 -10.21 -32.21 -24.11
C HIS A 660 -11.56 -31.63 -23.70
N VAL A 661 -11.54 -30.56 -22.90
CA VAL A 661 -12.72 -29.97 -22.26
C VAL A 661 -12.84 -28.50 -22.64
N ALA A 662 -14.02 -28.10 -23.08
CA ALA A 662 -14.37 -26.71 -23.29
C ALA A 662 -15.06 -26.12 -22.05
N ILE A 663 -14.86 -24.83 -21.78
CA ILE A 663 -15.45 -24.12 -20.65
C ILE A 663 -16.13 -22.86 -21.17
N VAL A 664 -17.43 -22.74 -20.91
CA VAL A 664 -18.27 -21.63 -21.38
C VAL A 664 -19.13 -21.07 -20.26
N GLY A 665 -19.64 -19.87 -20.46
CA GLY A 665 -20.48 -19.17 -19.49
C GLY A 665 -20.43 -17.66 -19.69
N PRO A 666 -21.36 -16.90 -19.09
CA PRO A 666 -21.39 -15.45 -19.21
C PRO A 666 -20.10 -14.77 -18.68
N SER A 667 -19.88 -13.52 -19.07
CA SER A 667 -18.78 -12.72 -18.50
C SER A 667 -18.96 -12.61 -16.98
N GLY A 668 -17.88 -12.73 -16.22
CA GLY A 668 -17.93 -12.73 -14.75
C GLY A 668 -18.42 -14.04 -14.11
N ALA A 669 -18.69 -15.10 -14.88
CA ALA A 669 -19.18 -16.37 -14.32
C ALA A 669 -18.18 -17.15 -13.44
N GLY A 670 -16.88 -16.79 -13.43
CA GLY A 670 -15.83 -17.50 -12.67
C GLY A 670 -14.91 -18.40 -13.52
N LYS A 671 -14.97 -18.33 -14.86
CA LYS A 671 -14.15 -19.15 -15.77
C LYS A 671 -12.64 -18.94 -15.58
N SER A 672 -12.18 -17.70 -15.64
CA SER A 672 -10.75 -17.38 -15.42
C SER A 672 -10.34 -17.61 -13.96
N SER A 673 -11.28 -17.54 -13.01
CA SER A 673 -11.02 -17.92 -11.61
C SER A 673 -10.73 -19.41 -11.47
N LEU A 674 -11.45 -20.26 -12.22
CA LEU A 674 -11.20 -21.70 -12.27
C LEU A 674 -9.82 -22.01 -12.85
N VAL A 675 -9.43 -21.32 -13.93
CA VAL A 675 -8.06 -21.38 -14.47
C VAL A 675 -7.04 -20.92 -13.43
N GLY A 676 -7.35 -19.85 -12.71
CA GLY A 676 -6.52 -19.31 -11.64
C GLY A 676 -6.28 -20.29 -10.51
N LEU A 677 -7.23 -21.18 -10.18
CA LEU A 677 -6.99 -22.25 -9.21
C LEU A 677 -5.89 -23.22 -9.69
N LEU A 678 -5.94 -23.65 -10.95
CA LEU A 678 -4.97 -24.60 -11.52
C LEU A 678 -3.58 -24.01 -11.69
N LEU A 679 -3.52 -22.70 -11.98
CA LEU A 679 -2.26 -21.96 -12.12
C LEU A 679 -1.72 -21.42 -10.78
N GLY A 680 -2.44 -21.61 -9.68
CA GLY A 680 -2.03 -21.20 -8.33
C GLY A 680 -2.36 -19.75 -7.95
N TRP A 681 -3.06 -19.02 -8.82
CA TRP A 681 -3.49 -17.64 -8.58
C TRP A 681 -4.51 -17.52 -7.46
N HIS A 682 -5.31 -18.56 -7.27
CA HIS A 682 -6.30 -18.67 -6.20
C HIS A 682 -6.05 -19.92 -5.37
N LYS A 683 -6.31 -19.82 -4.07
CA LYS A 683 -6.30 -20.96 -3.15
C LYS A 683 -7.71 -21.27 -2.68
N PRO A 684 -8.09 -22.56 -2.54
CA PRO A 684 -9.36 -22.94 -1.97
C PRO A 684 -9.45 -22.45 -0.51
N THR A 685 -10.57 -21.81 -0.17
CA THR A 685 -10.95 -21.51 1.22
C THR A 685 -11.48 -22.76 1.92
N THR A 686 -12.24 -23.57 1.18
CA THR A 686 -12.70 -24.91 1.58
C THR A 686 -12.56 -25.86 0.39
N GLY A 687 -12.56 -27.16 0.66
CA GLY A 687 -12.37 -28.19 -0.36
C GLY A 687 -10.91 -28.41 -0.74
N ASN A 688 -10.67 -29.33 -1.68
CA ASN A 688 -9.32 -29.68 -2.12
C ASN A 688 -9.22 -29.68 -3.65
N VAL A 689 -8.07 -29.22 -4.16
CA VAL A 689 -7.67 -29.38 -5.56
C VAL A 689 -6.65 -30.50 -5.61
N LEU A 690 -6.93 -31.56 -6.37
CA LEU A 690 -6.03 -32.68 -6.58
C LEU A 690 -5.55 -32.72 -8.03
N VAL A 691 -4.27 -33.02 -8.18
CA VAL A 691 -3.56 -33.17 -9.45
C VAL A 691 -2.87 -34.53 -9.42
N ASP A 692 -3.21 -35.38 -10.39
CA ASP A 692 -2.78 -36.78 -10.44
C ASP A 692 -3.09 -37.56 -9.14
N GLY A 693 -4.24 -37.25 -8.52
CA GLY A 693 -4.72 -37.87 -7.27
C GLY A 693 -4.03 -37.37 -5.99
N MET A 694 -3.15 -36.37 -6.09
CA MET A 694 -2.44 -35.79 -4.95
C MET A 694 -2.85 -34.32 -4.76
N PRO A 695 -2.95 -33.80 -3.52
CA PRO A 695 -3.27 -32.39 -3.28
C PRO A 695 -2.30 -31.44 -3.98
N LEU A 696 -2.79 -30.35 -4.57
CA LEU A 696 -1.96 -29.35 -5.25
C LEU A 696 -1.25 -28.45 -4.23
N ASP A 697 -0.06 -28.87 -3.79
CA ASP A 697 0.84 -28.08 -2.93
C ASP A 697 1.84 -27.23 -3.75
N GLY A 698 2.61 -26.39 -3.07
CA GLY A 698 3.56 -25.49 -3.73
C GLY A 698 4.62 -26.16 -4.62
N GLU A 699 5.12 -27.35 -4.27
CA GLU A 699 6.11 -28.07 -5.08
C GLU A 699 5.45 -28.68 -6.33
N ARG A 700 4.28 -29.31 -6.16
CA ARG A 700 3.50 -29.86 -7.29
C ARG A 700 3.02 -28.76 -8.22
N LEU A 701 2.66 -27.60 -7.70
CA LEU A 701 2.27 -26.44 -8.50
C LEU A 701 3.45 -25.93 -9.36
N ASP A 702 4.67 -25.82 -8.81
CA ASP A 702 5.86 -25.46 -9.59
C ASP A 702 6.14 -26.48 -10.70
N ARG A 703 5.98 -27.78 -10.41
CA ARG A 703 6.10 -28.85 -11.41
C ARG A 703 5.01 -28.73 -12.48
N LEU A 704 3.75 -28.56 -12.09
CA LEU A 704 2.62 -28.41 -13.00
C LEU A 704 2.81 -27.20 -13.93
N ARG A 705 3.25 -26.05 -13.41
CA ARG A 705 3.54 -24.84 -14.21
C ARG A 705 4.62 -25.10 -15.27
N LYS A 706 5.68 -25.86 -14.93
CA LYS A 706 6.72 -26.26 -15.91
C LYS A 706 6.18 -27.17 -17.00
N GLU A 707 5.16 -27.97 -16.71
CA GLU A 707 4.50 -28.91 -17.62
C GLU A 707 3.25 -28.31 -18.31
N THR A 708 2.91 -27.05 -18.03
CA THR A 708 1.70 -26.39 -18.53
C THR A 708 2.00 -25.45 -19.70
N VAL A 709 1.20 -25.54 -20.76
CA VAL A 709 1.07 -24.47 -21.78
C VAL A 709 -0.09 -23.59 -21.38
N TRP A 710 0.16 -22.29 -21.20
CA TRP A 710 -0.88 -21.30 -21.00
C TRP A 710 -0.86 -20.30 -22.16
N LEU A 711 -1.98 -20.24 -22.89
CA LEU A 711 -2.18 -19.35 -24.01
C LEU A 711 -3.34 -18.40 -23.69
N ASP A 712 -3.00 -17.13 -23.50
CA ASP A 712 -3.94 -16.08 -23.10
C ASP A 712 -3.47 -14.73 -23.68
N PRO A 713 -4.38 -13.85 -24.15
CA PRO A 713 -4.04 -12.50 -24.61
C PRO A 713 -3.17 -11.68 -23.64
N ALA A 714 -3.33 -11.88 -22.33
CA ALA A 714 -2.58 -11.24 -21.25
C ALA A 714 -1.14 -11.73 -21.13
N VAL A 715 -0.77 -12.86 -21.75
CA VAL A 715 0.63 -13.33 -21.79
C VAL A 715 1.48 -12.28 -22.49
N GLN A 716 2.42 -11.68 -21.76
CA GLN A 716 3.19 -10.54 -22.27
C GLN A 716 4.07 -10.91 -23.48
N LEU A 717 4.03 -10.06 -24.52
CA LEU A 717 5.08 -9.98 -25.52
C LEU A 717 6.16 -9.01 -25.03
N TRP A 718 7.38 -9.52 -24.91
CA TRP A 718 8.52 -8.76 -24.42
C TRP A 718 9.03 -7.83 -25.52
N ASN A 719 9.56 -6.68 -25.12
CA ASN A 719 10.30 -5.78 -26.01
C ASN A 719 11.66 -6.40 -26.37
N ARG A 720 11.60 -7.48 -27.17
CA ARG A 720 12.69 -8.34 -27.64
C ARG A 720 12.37 -8.82 -29.06
N SER A 721 13.31 -9.54 -29.68
CA SER A 721 13.10 -10.10 -31.01
C SER A 721 11.88 -11.02 -31.07
N PHE A 722 11.32 -11.20 -32.27
CA PHE A 722 10.30 -12.23 -32.54
C PHE A 722 10.77 -13.60 -32.05
N LEU A 723 12.02 -13.95 -32.39
CA LEU A 723 12.63 -15.23 -32.01
C LEU A 723 12.67 -15.43 -30.50
N ASP A 724 13.10 -14.42 -29.74
CA ASP A 724 13.15 -14.49 -28.28
C ASP A 724 11.76 -14.62 -27.66
N ASN A 725 10.76 -13.98 -28.28
CA ASN A 725 9.38 -14.08 -27.84
C ASN A 725 8.80 -15.49 -28.05
N VAL A 726 9.14 -16.17 -29.15
CA VAL A 726 8.70 -17.56 -29.40
C VAL A 726 9.46 -18.55 -28.51
N ARG A 727 10.75 -18.32 -28.26
CA ARG A 727 11.61 -19.18 -27.42
C ARG A 727 11.42 -18.99 -25.91
N TYR A 728 10.62 -18.00 -25.51
CA TYR A 728 10.37 -17.69 -24.10
C TYR A 728 9.85 -18.92 -23.33
N GLY A 729 10.55 -19.29 -22.25
CA GLY A 729 10.17 -20.43 -21.41
C GLY A 729 10.49 -21.81 -21.99
N SER A 730 11.23 -21.91 -23.09
CA SER A 730 11.77 -23.17 -23.63
C SER A 730 13.00 -23.64 -22.85
N ASP A 731 13.11 -24.95 -22.66
CA ASP A 731 14.24 -25.66 -22.04
C ASP A 731 15.29 -26.11 -23.07
N GLY A 732 15.15 -25.71 -24.34
CA GLY A 732 16.06 -26.06 -25.44
C GLY A 732 15.77 -27.41 -26.12
N LYS A 733 14.76 -28.17 -25.66
CA LYS A 733 14.30 -29.42 -26.31
C LYS A 733 13.17 -29.23 -27.33
N SER A 734 12.94 -27.98 -27.72
CA SER A 734 11.80 -27.57 -28.51
C SER A 734 11.87 -27.97 -30.00
N PRO A 735 10.71 -28.15 -30.67
CA PRO A 735 10.66 -28.47 -32.09
C PRO A 735 11.28 -27.37 -32.97
N PRO A 736 11.70 -27.70 -34.22
CA PRO A 736 12.22 -26.72 -35.17
C PRO A 736 11.25 -25.56 -35.40
N LEU A 737 11.78 -24.34 -35.44
CA LEU A 737 10.97 -23.12 -35.55
C LEU A 737 10.15 -23.04 -36.85
N ALA A 738 10.66 -23.61 -37.94
CA ALA A 738 9.99 -23.54 -39.25
C ALA A 738 8.57 -24.12 -39.22
N GLY A 739 8.39 -25.32 -38.65
CA GLY A 739 7.06 -25.93 -38.53
C GLY A 739 6.13 -25.15 -37.60
N ILE A 740 6.67 -24.54 -36.54
CA ILE A 740 5.87 -23.74 -35.59
C ILE A 740 5.36 -22.44 -36.24
N VAL A 741 6.19 -21.79 -37.05
CA VAL A 741 5.82 -20.57 -37.78
C VAL A 741 4.70 -20.86 -38.77
N GLU A 742 4.75 -22.01 -39.43
CA GLU A 742 3.69 -22.46 -40.34
C GLU A 742 2.40 -22.83 -39.58
N ASP A 743 2.52 -23.63 -38.52
CA ASP A 743 1.40 -24.04 -37.67
C ASP A 743 0.67 -22.84 -37.03
N ALA A 744 1.40 -21.76 -36.74
CA ALA A 744 0.86 -20.53 -36.16
C ALA A 744 0.44 -19.47 -37.19
N ASP A 745 0.51 -19.73 -38.52
CA ASP A 745 0.19 -18.75 -39.57
C ASP A 745 0.96 -17.41 -39.40
N LEU A 746 2.28 -17.51 -39.25
CA LEU A 746 3.20 -16.37 -39.03
C LEU A 746 4.14 -16.08 -40.19
N PHE A 747 4.08 -16.84 -41.28
CA PHE A 747 4.97 -16.65 -42.43
C PHE A 747 4.85 -15.25 -43.04
N GLY A 748 3.62 -14.81 -43.34
CA GLY A 748 3.37 -13.48 -43.90
C GLY A 748 3.72 -12.32 -42.94
N LEU A 749 3.71 -12.56 -41.62
CA LEU A 749 4.24 -11.59 -40.66
C LEU A 749 5.77 -11.50 -40.79
N LEU A 750 6.47 -12.63 -40.79
CA LEU A 750 7.93 -12.65 -40.88
C LEU A 750 8.46 -12.00 -42.16
N GLU A 751 7.78 -12.18 -43.29
CA GLU A 751 8.13 -11.52 -44.56
C GLU A 751 8.00 -9.98 -44.49
N ARG A 752 7.07 -9.48 -43.68
CA ARG A 752 6.81 -8.03 -43.52
C ARG A 752 7.73 -7.39 -42.48
N LEU A 753 8.32 -8.16 -41.57
CA LEU A 753 9.21 -7.65 -40.55
C LEU A 753 10.58 -7.30 -41.17
N PRO A 754 11.13 -6.09 -40.90
CA PRO A 754 12.34 -5.58 -41.56
C PRO A 754 13.58 -6.46 -41.37
N GLU A 755 13.71 -7.13 -40.22
CA GLU A 755 14.82 -8.04 -39.90
C GLU A 755 14.32 -9.47 -39.67
N GLY A 756 13.13 -9.80 -40.19
CA GLY A 756 12.48 -11.10 -40.00
C GLY A 756 12.42 -11.50 -38.52
N GLN A 757 12.98 -12.67 -38.19
CA GLN A 757 12.96 -13.24 -36.84
C GLN A 757 13.73 -12.43 -35.79
N ALA A 758 14.71 -11.60 -36.22
CA ALA A 758 15.49 -10.77 -35.32
C ALA A 758 14.77 -9.46 -34.94
N THR A 759 13.67 -9.12 -35.64
CA THR A 759 12.96 -7.86 -35.41
C THR A 759 12.40 -7.78 -33.99
N VAL A 760 12.72 -6.70 -33.29
CA VAL A 760 12.15 -6.38 -31.99
C VAL A 760 10.67 -6.03 -32.13
N LEU A 761 9.79 -6.63 -31.32
CA LEU A 761 8.33 -6.47 -31.45
C LEU A 761 7.75 -5.25 -30.70
N GLY A 762 8.58 -4.49 -29.98
CA GLY A 762 8.15 -3.33 -29.18
C GLY A 762 7.53 -3.72 -27.83
N GLU A 763 7.26 -2.71 -26.99
CA GLU A 763 6.61 -2.90 -25.69
C GLU A 763 5.20 -3.48 -25.86
N GLY A 764 4.91 -4.60 -25.20
CA GLY A 764 3.61 -5.28 -25.33
C GLY A 764 3.30 -5.82 -26.73
N GLY A 765 4.28 -5.84 -27.63
CA GLY A 765 4.07 -6.18 -29.03
C GLY A 765 3.49 -5.03 -29.86
N ALA A 766 3.73 -3.76 -29.49
CA ALA A 766 3.19 -2.59 -30.20
C ALA A 766 3.51 -2.52 -31.71
N LEU A 767 4.50 -3.27 -32.21
CA LEU A 767 4.87 -3.32 -33.63
C LEU A 767 4.14 -4.41 -34.42
N VAL A 768 3.27 -5.20 -33.77
CA VAL A 768 2.41 -6.19 -34.42
C VAL A 768 0.94 -5.87 -34.15
N SER A 769 0.05 -6.25 -35.08
CA SER A 769 -1.38 -6.13 -34.83
C SER A 769 -1.84 -7.06 -33.71
N GLY A 770 -3.01 -6.81 -33.11
CA GLY A 770 -3.53 -7.65 -32.01
C GLY A 770 -3.63 -9.14 -32.39
N GLY A 771 -4.16 -9.44 -33.59
CA GLY A 771 -4.26 -10.80 -34.10
C GLY A 771 -2.89 -11.44 -34.41
N GLU A 772 -1.94 -10.67 -34.94
CA GLU A 772 -0.56 -11.15 -35.12
C GLU A 772 0.11 -11.45 -33.78
N GLY A 773 -0.06 -10.57 -32.79
CA GLY A 773 0.45 -10.77 -31.45
C GLY A 773 -0.12 -12.02 -30.78
N GLN A 774 -1.38 -12.37 -31.03
CA GLN A 774 -1.95 -13.64 -30.55
C GLN A 774 -1.33 -14.84 -31.25
N ARG A 775 -1.13 -14.77 -32.57
CA ARG A 775 -0.44 -15.85 -33.30
C ARG A 775 1.01 -16.03 -32.84
N VAL A 776 1.71 -14.96 -32.44
CA VAL A 776 3.04 -15.05 -31.80
C VAL A 776 2.96 -15.78 -30.45
N ARG A 777 1.97 -15.48 -29.61
CA ARG A 777 1.74 -16.22 -28.36
C ARG A 777 1.39 -17.69 -28.62
N PHE A 778 0.64 -17.96 -29.68
CA PHE A 778 0.34 -19.32 -30.10
C PHE A 778 1.59 -20.08 -30.57
N ALA A 779 2.46 -19.44 -31.36
CA ALA A 779 3.75 -20.03 -31.72
C ALA A 779 4.60 -20.34 -30.47
N ARG A 780 4.62 -19.46 -29.47
CA ARG A 780 5.26 -19.72 -28.17
C ARG A 780 4.67 -20.96 -27.49
N ALA A 781 3.34 -21.11 -27.50
CA ALA A 781 2.66 -22.29 -26.96
C ALA A 781 3.07 -23.57 -27.70
N LEU A 782 3.03 -23.58 -29.04
CA LEU A 782 3.42 -24.72 -29.88
C LEU A 782 4.91 -25.11 -29.73
N HIS A 783 5.77 -24.14 -29.43
CA HIS A 783 7.20 -24.34 -29.21
C HIS A 783 7.51 -25.08 -27.91
N LYS A 784 6.58 -25.12 -26.95
CA LYS A 784 6.79 -25.87 -25.70
C LYS A 784 6.74 -27.38 -25.95
N ALA A 785 7.81 -28.07 -25.56
CA ALA A 785 7.87 -29.53 -25.57
C ALA A 785 7.15 -30.12 -24.33
N ASP A 786 6.67 -31.35 -24.45
CA ASP A 786 6.24 -32.20 -23.34
C ASP A 786 5.19 -31.59 -22.38
N ALA A 787 4.26 -30.79 -22.91
CA ALA A 787 3.15 -30.25 -22.14
C ALA A 787 2.17 -31.38 -21.73
N ARG A 788 1.84 -31.47 -20.44
CA ARG A 788 0.83 -32.40 -19.90
C ARG A 788 -0.52 -31.73 -19.65
N LEU A 789 -0.50 -30.42 -19.40
CA LEU A 789 -1.68 -29.56 -19.26
C LEU A 789 -1.59 -28.41 -20.26
N VAL A 790 -2.69 -28.11 -20.92
CA VAL A 790 -2.80 -27.02 -21.90
C VAL A 790 -4.05 -26.22 -21.58
N ILE A 791 -3.88 -24.92 -21.32
CA ILE A 791 -4.96 -24.00 -20.99
C ILE A 791 -4.97 -22.88 -22.03
N LEU A 792 -6.09 -22.75 -22.73
CA LEU A 792 -6.35 -21.70 -23.71
C LEU A 792 -7.46 -20.82 -23.14
N ASP A 793 -7.17 -19.57 -22.77
CA ASP A 793 -8.17 -18.60 -22.31
C ASP A 793 -8.34 -17.50 -23.36
N GLU A 794 -9.46 -17.51 -24.08
CA GLU A 794 -9.75 -16.65 -25.23
C GLU A 794 -8.56 -16.48 -26.23
N PRO A 795 -7.89 -17.58 -26.61
CA PRO A 795 -6.55 -17.56 -27.21
C PRO A 795 -6.43 -16.81 -28.55
N PHE A 796 -7.54 -16.75 -29.30
CA PHE A 796 -7.57 -16.30 -30.70
C PHE A 796 -8.55 -15.14 -30.93
N ARG A 797 -8.88 -14.38 -29.88
CA ARG A 797 -9.82 -13.27 -29.94
C ARG A 797 -9.40 -12.19 -30.96
N GLY A 798 -10.25 -11.90 -31.93
CA GLY A 798 -9.93 -10.91 -32.97
C GLY A 798 -9.21 -11.49 -34.20
N LEU A 799 -9.06 -12.82 -34.26
CA LEU A 799 -8.93 -13.54 -35.53
C LEU A 799 -10.31 -13.84 -36.12
N ASP A 800 -10.36 -13.96 -37.44
CA ASP A 800 -11.54 -14.39 -38.18
C ASP A 800 -11.99 -15.80 -37.70
N ARG A 801 -13.29 -16.07 -37.74
CA ARG A 801 -13.87 -17.33 -37.20
C ARG A 801 -13.24 -18.58 -37.80
N ASP A 802 -13.01 -18.60 -39.11
CA ASP A 802 -12.38 -19.74 -39.79
C ASP A 802 -10.95 -19.96 -39.32
N LYS A 803 -10.18 -18.88 -39.16
CA LYS A 803 -8.81 -18.93 -38.62
C LYS A 803 -8.78 -19.39 -37.16
N ARG A 804 -9.75 -18.96 -36.34
CA ARG A 804 -9.86 -19.43 -34.94
C ARG A 804 -10.09 -20.94 -34.88
N ARG A 805 -11.05 -21.45 -35.66
CA ARG A 805 -11.33 -22.89 -35.76
C ARG A 805 -10.12 -23.68 -36.24
N GLU A 806 -9.42 -23.17 -37.25
CA GLU A 806 -8.20 -23.79 -37.76
C GLU A 806 -7.09 -23.84 -36.70
N CYS A 807 -6.80 -22.72 -36.03
CA CYS A 807 -5.78 -22.66 -34.98
C CYS A 807 -6.14 -23.55 -33.78
N SER A 808 -7.41 -23.58 -33.37
CA SER A 808 -7.90 -24.47 -32.31
C SER A 808 -7.72 -25.94 -32.69
N THR A 809 -8.05 -26.32 -33.93
CA THR A 809 -7.85 -27.67 -34.45
C THR A 809 -6.38 -28.06 -34.45
N ARG A 810 -5.49 -27.17 -34.93
CA ARG A 810 -4.03 -27.39 -34.91
C ARG A 810 -3.51 -27.54 -33.48
N ALA A 811 -3.97 -26.69 -32.55
CA ALA A 811 -3.62 -26.78 -31.13
C ALA A 811 -4.03 -28.13 -30.53
N ARG A 812 -5.27 -28.56 -30.73
CA ARG A 812 -5.77 -29.86 -30.24
C ARG A 812 -4.98 -31.03 -30.81
N ARG A 813 -4.64 -31.00 -32.10
CA ARG A 813 -3.79 -32.03 -32.73
C ARG A 813 -2.39 -32.06 -32.13
N ARG A 814 -1.76 -30.90 -31.97
CA ARG A 814 -0.42 -30.78 -31.39
C ARG A 814 -0.34 -31.29 -29.95
N PHE A 815 -1.43 -31.12 -29.19
CA PHE A 815 -1.52 -31.46 -27.78
C PHE A 815 -2.50 -32.61 -27.49
N ALA A 816 -2.72 -33.51 -28.45
CA ALA A 816 -3.74 -34.56 -28.36
C ALA A 816 -3.57 -35.56 -27.20
N ARG A 817 -2.38 -35.63 -26.59
CA ARG A 817 -2.10 -36.51 -25.44
C ARG A 817 -2.16 -35.77 -24.10
N ALA A 818 -2.16 -34.43 -24.15
CA ALA A 818 -2.21 -33.58 -22.99
C ALA A 818 -3.66 -33.38 -22.53
N THR A 819 -3.85 -32.98 -21.29
CA THR A 819 -5.17 -32.52 -20.81
C THR A 819 -5.38 -31.11 -21.30
N PHE A 820 -6.46 -30.87 -22.02
CA PHE A 820 -6.65 -29.65 -22.81
C PHE A 820 -7.91 -28.92 -22.35
N LEU A 821 -7.76 -27.72 -21.81
CA LEU A 821 -8.82 -26.85 -21.33
C LEU A 821 -8.93 -25.63 -22.23
N CYS A 822 -10.10 -25.41 -22.82
CA CYS A 822 -10.35 -24.28 -23.72
C CYS A 822 -11.50 -23.43 -23.21
N ILE A 823 -11.19 -22.21 -22.77
CA ILE A 823 -12.14 -21.22 -22.30
C ILE A 823 -12.45 -20.30 -23.48
N THR A 824 -13.73 -20.19 -23.83
CA THR A 824 -14.19 -19.35 -24.94
C THR A 824 -15.53 -18.72 -24.63
N HIS A 825 -15.78 -17.54 -25.20
CA HIS A 825 -17.10 -16.90 -25.23
C HIS A 825 -17.89 -17.22 -26.51
N ASP A 826 -17.24 -17.82 -27.53
CA ASP A 826 -17.91 -18.31 -28.74
C ASP A 826 -18.35 -19.74 -28.48
N VAL A 827 -19.61 -19.89 -28.05
CA VAL A 827 -20.17 -21.19 -27.66
C VAL A 827 -20.25 -22.11 -28.88
N GLY A 828 -20.40 -21.57 -30.08
CA GLY A 828 -20.32 -22.33 -31.32
C GLY A 828 -18.98 -23.05 -31.56
N GLU A 829 -17.87 -22.59 -30.98
CA GLU A 829 -16.55 -23.26 -31.08
C GLU A 829 -16.45 -24.52 -30.22
N THR A 830 -17.33 -24.68 -29.23
CA THR A 830 -17.24 -25.81 -28.30
C THR A 830 -17.88 -27.08 -28.85
N ARG A 831 -18.59 -27.01 -29.98
CA ARG A 831 -19.21 -28.15 -30.66
C ARG A 831 -18.21 -29.24 -31.05
N ASP A 832 -16.96 -28.87 -31.35
CA ASP A 832 -15.92 -29.81 -31.76
C ASP A 832 -15.26 -30.54 -30.57
N PHE A 833 -15.63 -30.22 -29.32
CA PHE A 833 -15.07 -30.80 -28.10
C PHE A 833 -15.87 -32.01 -27.63
N ASP A 834 -15.20 -32.90 -26.93
CA ASP A 834 -15.80 -34.13 -26.41
C ASP A 834 -16.65 -33.87 -25.15
N ARG A 835 -16.31 -32.81 -24.41
CA ARG A 835 -16.95 -32.40 -23.15
C ARG A 835 -16.96 -30.88 -23.02
N VAL A 836 -18.06 -30.33 -22.50
CA VAL A 836 -18.21 -28.91 -22.20
C VAL A 836 -18.71 -28.71 -20.77
N LEU A 837 -18.10 -27.74 -20.08
CA LEU A 837 -18.49 -27.27 -18.76
C LEU A 837 -19.16 -25.91 -18.90
N VAL A 838 -20.36 -25.77 -18.36
CA VAL A 838 -21.06 -24.49 -18.27
C VAL A 838 -20.93 -23.95 -16.87
N ILE A 839 -20.38 -22.74 -16.74
CA ILE A 839 -20.19 -22.07 -15.46
C ILE A 839 -21.12 -20.85 -15.39
N GLU A 840 -21.84 -20.72 -14.28
CA GLU A 840 -22.69 -19.57 -13.98
C GLU A 840 -22.66 -19.25 -12.49
N GLY A 841 -22.47 -17.98 -12.13
CA GLY A 841 -22.43 -17.55 -10.72
C GLY A 841 -21.35 -18.23 -9.87
N GLY A 842 -20.21 -18.62 -10.44
CA GLY A 842 -19.14 -19.32 -9.73
C GLY A 842 -19.40 -20.83 -9.54
N ARG A 843 -20.48 -21.38 -10.09
CA ARG A 843 -20.85 -22.79 -10.00
C ARG A 843 -20.79 -23.47 -11.36
N ILE A 844 -20.44 -24.75 -11.36
CA ILE A 844 -20.54 -25.60 -12.56
C ILE A 844 -22.00 -26.07 -12.65
N VAL A 845 -22.76 -25.53 -13.61
CA VAL A 845 -24.20 -25.81 -13.75
C VAL A 845 -24.49 -26.99 -14.67
N GLU A 846 -23.64 -27.22 -15.68
CA GLU A 846 -23.76 -28.34 -16.61
C GLU A 846 -22.40 -28.91 -16.98
N ASP A 847 -22.35 -30.22 -17.17
CA ASP A 847 -21.15 -30.99 -17.51
C ASP A 847 -21.54 -32.22 -18.32
N ALA A 848 -21.38 -32.15 -19.65
CA ALA A 848 -21.69 -33.25 -20.57
C ALA A 848 -21.06 -33.00 -21.94
N SER A 849 -21.37 -33.86 -22.93
CA SER A 849 -20.97 -33.61 -24.32
C SER A 849 -21.80 -32.47 -24.94
N PRO A 850 -21.23 -31.66 -25.85
CA PRO A 850 -21.96 -30.57 -26.52
C PRO A 850 -23.25 -31.04 -27.21
N HIS A 851 -23.20 -32.19 -27.90
CA HIS A 851 -24.36 -32.77 -28.58
C HIS A 851 -25.48 -33.16 -27.61
N GLU A 852 -25.15 -33.66 -26.43
CA GLU A 852 -26.14 -34.00 -25.42
C GLU A 852 -26.82 -32.74 -24.86
N LEU A 853 -26.03 -31.71 -24.52
CA LEU A 853 -26.56 -30.46 -23.98
C LEU A 853 -27.37 -29.67 -25.02
N GLU A 854 -27.04 -29.72 -26.31
CA GLU A 854 -27.86 -29.11 -27.37
C GLU A 854 -29.26 -29.73 -27.48
N ASN A 855 -29.35 -31.05 -27.27
CA ASN A 855 -30.60 -31.79 -27.43
C ASN A 855 -31.53 -31.66 -26.20
N ARG A 856 -31.01 -31.21 -25.05
CA ARG A 856 -31.79 -30.96 -23.84
C ARG A 856 -32.55 -29.62 -23.95
N PRO A 857 -33.90 -29.58 -23.84
CA PRO A 857 -34.65 -28.34 -23.99
C PRO A 857 -34.37 -27.28 -22.92
N GLU A 858 -34.14 -27.72 -21.68
CA GLU A 858 -33.89 -26.83 -20.51
C GLU A 858 -32.41 -26.51 -20.31
N SER A 859 -31.56 -26.89 -21.27
CA SER A 859 -30.10 -26.74 -21.15
C SER A 859 -29.65 -25.28 -21.22
N ARG A 860 -28.79 -24.90 -20.28
CA ARG A 860 -28.20 -23.56 -20.26
C ARG A 860 -27.25 -23.36 -21.43
N TYR A 861 -26.47 -24.38 -21.77
CA TYR A 861 -25.62 -24.42 -22.96
C TYR A 861 -26.42 -24.15 -24.25
N ARG A 862 -27.56 -24.83 -24.42
CA ARG A 862 -28.45 -24.64 -25.57
C ARG A 862 -28.96 -23.20 -25.63
N ALA A 863 -29.42 -22.66 -24.51
CA ALA A 863 -29.90 -21.28 -24.45
C ALA A 863 -28.81 -20.26 -24.86
N LEU A 864 -27.54 -20.51 -24.50
CA LEU A 864 -26.41 -19.67 -24.93
C LEU A 864 -26.15 -19.79 -26.44
N LEU A 865 -26.23 -21.00 -27.01
CA LEU A 865 -26.10 -21.21 -28.46
C LEU A 865 -27.22 -20.54 -29.25
N ASP A 866 -28.47 -20.70 -28.80
CA ASP A 866 -29.64 -20.09 -29.44
C ASP A 866 -29.54 -18.56 -29.40
N ALA A 867 -29.03 -17.99 -28.29
CA ALA A 867 -28.78 -16.56 -28.17
C ALA A 867 -27.67 -16.07 -29.13
N GLU A 868 -26.57 -16.81 -29.27
CA GLU A 868 -25.51 -16.49 -30.24
C GLU A 868 -26.05 -16.51 -31.68
N GLU A 869 -26.87 -17.51 -32.02
CA GLU A 869 -27.45 -17.66 -33.34
C GLU A 869 -28.52 -16.62 -33.65
N ALA A 870 -29.36 -16.24 -32.67
CA ALA A 870 -30.31 -15.14 -32.80
C ALA A 870 -29.59 -13.81 -33.06
N LEU A 871 -28.55 -13.49 -32.28
CA LEU A 871 -27.72 -12.30 -32.49
C LEU A 871 -27.15 -12.25 -33.91
N ARG A 872 -26.66 -13.39 -34.40
CA ARG A 872 -26.11 -13.51 -35.75
C ARG A 872 -27.15 -13.26 -36.83
N ARG A 873 -28.35 -13.84 -36.70
CA ARG A 873 -29.43 -13.66 -37.67
C ARG A 873 -29.97 -12.23 -37.66
N ASP A 874 -30.17 -11.66 -36.49
CA ASP A 874 -30.95 -10.42 -36.35
C ASP A 874 -30.12 -9.15 -36.56
N LEU A 875 -28.85 -9.09 -36.10
CA LEU A 875 -28.02 -7.88 -36.25
C LEU A 875 -27.29 -7.81 -37.58
N TRP A 876 -26.75 -8.91 -38.09
CA TRP A 876 -25.85 -8.90 -39.26
C TRP A 876 -26.59 -9.01 -40.60
N ALA A 877 -27.85 -9.44 -40.58
CA ALA A 877 -28.71 -9.49 -41.77
C ALA A 877 -29.62 -8.26 -41.90
N HIS A 878 -29.64 -7.35 -40.92
CA HIS A 878 -30.51 -6.19 -40.95
C HIS A 878 -30.07 -5.21 -42.06
N PRO A 879 -30.98 -4.77 -42.95
CA PRO A 879 -30.64 -3.99 -44.15
C PRO A 879 -30.07 -2.58 -43.87
N SER A 880 -30.13 -2.11 -42.62
CA SER A 880 -29.52 -0.85 -42.21
C SER A 880 -27.99 -0.90 -42.03
N PHE A 881 -27.40 -2.10 -41.89
CA PHE A 881 -25.95 -2.25 -41.72
C PHE A 881 -25.24 -2.26 -43.08
N ARG A 882 -24.32 -1.32 -43.29
CA ARG A 882 -23.41 -1.32 -44.44
C ARG A 882 -22.16 -2.13 -44.10
N ARG A 883 -21.80 -3.09 -44.95
CA ARG A 883 -20.58 -3.90 -44.79
C ARG A 883 -19.43 -3.24 -45.54
N MET A 884 -18.59 -2.52 -44.80
CA MET A 884 -17.35 -1.94 -45.31
C MET A 884 -16.17 -2.84 -44.90
N ARG A 885 -15.34 -3.22 -45.86
CA ARG A 885 -14.11 -3.98 -45.65
C ARG A 885 -12.91 -3.06 -45.83
N VAL A 886 -11.94 -3.14 -44.93
CA VAL A 886 -10.63 -2.51 -45.13
C VAL A 886 -9.66 -3.59 -45.56
N ASP A 887 -9.15 -3.51 -46.80
CA ASP A 887 -8.12 -4.41 -47.30
C ASP A 887 -6.86 -3.60 -47.68
N ARG A 888 -5.73 -3.95 -47.07
CA ARG A 888 -4.45 -3.22 -47.20
C ARG A 888 -4.58 -1.69 -47.06
N GLY A 889 -5.39 -1.25 -46.10
CA GLY A 889 -5.62 0.18 -45.82
C GLY A 889 -6.57 0.89 -46.81
N LYS A 890 -7.22 0.17 -47.72
CA LYS A 890 -8.26 0.72 -48.61
C LYS A 890 -9.64 0.28 -48.16
N LEU A 891 -10.57 1.23 -48.07
CA LEU A 891 -11.97 0.97 -47.75
C LEU A 891 -12.69 0.51 -49.03
N ALA A 892 -13.31 -0.67 -48.99
CA ALA A 892 -14.14 -1.22 -50.05
C ALA A 892 -15.51 -1.58 -49.47
N GLU A 893 -16.59 -1.18 -50.14
CA GLU A 893 -17.95 -1.57 -49.76
C GLU A 893 -18.31 -2.85 -50.50
N ASN A 894 -18.68 -3.91 -49.77
CA ASN A 894 -19.12 -5.16 -50.41
C ASN A 894 -20.49 -4.90 -51.08
N ALA A 895 -20.51 -4.86 -52.41
CA ALA A 895 -21.72 -4.65 -53.19
C ALA A 895 -22.62 -5.90 -53.29
N GLU A 896 -22.23 -7.04 -52.74
CA GLU A 896 -23.01 -8.29 -52.84
C GLU A 896 -24.10 -8.37 -51.77
N ARG A 897 -25.31 -7.96 -52.18
CA ARG A 897 -26.58 -8.36 -51.56
C ARG A 897 -27.02 -9.69 -52.19
N GLY A 898 -26.92 -10.80 -51.45
CA GLY A 898 -27.45 -12.13 -51.79
C GLY A 898 -26.35 -13.20 -51.82
N ALA A 899 -26.48 -14.40 -51.26
CA ALA A 899 -27.63 -15.19 -50.79
C ALA A 899 -27.15 -16.11 -49.60
N PRO A 900 -28.02 -16.94 -48.98
CA PRO A 900 -27.84 -17.50 -47.64
C PRO A 900 -26.67 -18.49 -47.46
#